data_AF-A0A0C1VRH0-F1
#
_entry.id   AF-A0A0C1VRH0-F1
#
_cell.length_a   1.000
_cell.length_b   1.000
_cell.length_c   1.000
_cell.angle_alpha   90.00
_cell.angle_beta   90.00
_cell.angle_gamma   90.00
#
_symmetry.space_group_name_H-M   'P 1'
#
loop_
_entity.id
_entity.type
_entity.pdbx_description
1 polymer ?
#
loop_
_entity_poly.entity_id
_entity_poly.type
_entity_poly.pdbx_seq_one_letter_code
_entity_poly.pdbx_strand_id
1 'polypeptide(L)'
;MKKAILSIALTAAYSPALLADIPPQTTPLPKAKSPNYLSTTVFDTYIAQNTDSVSGEQRLIVKRDDNYAPANREAYLGFDLEKYNIGGFLESAELKLHVLTEGDADIDILLVSDDTFWNSSFDWAGKPITSDTLTTFSTAERDEEGWVTIPLDTTVLNEIKADGNLSLALKSKTSLVYNEFSSSEAGDEFAPKLILNSNSQAITDASSVRYLNVVAATEENGFGEIKIAEFDVINSEGKLVTRDNWQVLDGTQTDNWELMFDGEHSTHMRIAEGTPNYVNIDLGENIDINALVYTPPKEGYSGRIKDFLVYGSSDNEEWRLIASRTIPHGDGNAPHIAFAGQQSELQQAEDLLTVDVRPNNSVEAERLANSKRTDVTPTGLYFYGEGTVVVWAQGTQEGDFLEAAGGAWAGSPKFPLKEGLNSFNFAHTIYPDDADGMPLYLHFSSNESSDKERSANVRLMASNTEKYPVFYNDETTQNEWEQMLTQYSKPERLEMVGNNMILDIRRSYYSPTNMQELSDVYEEVLEPTELAAGISNSDTNPLHHSDDNPYIFLARNTDYMAKYDDYLAYNYLSLTHRMITPEEARNFWGIWHEVGHTLQTPGLKWSGQGEVSVNIYAFAARAYNTPINELVTMYDPEFTKAFSNLTQVSTYSELERASREMMFHHMFFVFGETVMHDLHQRYRENIHGEINDPEFEIGSTDEEQMNVMAMMASKTTETNLVSFFEYWKFPLTQVTIDTINDYGFPELQEFDQLPSELVSGNPPEMYDMKF
;
A
#
# COMPACT_ATOMS: atom_id res chain seq x y z
N MET A 1 -44.96 -28.64 0.59
CA MET A 1 -43.94 -29.40 1.36
C MET A 1 -42.58 -28.94 0.85
N LYS A 2 -41.63 -28.39 1.60
CA LYS A 2 -41.49 -27.98 3.00
C LYS A 2 -40.67 -26.69 2.96
N LYS A 3 -41.24 -25.59 3.49
CA LYS A 3 -40.50 -24.45 4.02
C LYS A 3 -40.07 -24.78 5.46
N ALA A 4 -38.98 -24.15 5.91
CA ALA A 4 -38.61 -23.79 7.29
C ALA A 4 -37.35 -24.47 7.88
N ILE A 5 -36.66 -23.63 8.68
CA ILE A 5 -35.66 -23.92 9.74
C ILE A 5 -34.21 -23.86 9.19
N LEU A 6 -33.30 -22.94 9.56
CA LEU A 6 -33.09 -22.23 10.84
C LEU A 6 -32.33 -20.90 10.61
N SER A 7 -32.91 -19.78 11.05
CA SER A 7 -32.20 -18.52 11.33
C SER A 7 -32.01 -18.46 12.84
N ILE A 8 -30.77 -18.45 13.33
CA ILE A 8 -30.45 -18.08 14.71
C ILE A 8 -29.92 -16.65 14.66
N ALA A 9 -30.78 -15.71 15.02
CA ALA A 9 -30.40 -14.35 15.36
C ALA A 9 -29.72 -14.36 16.74
N LEU A 10 -28.44 -13.99 16.80
CA LEU A 10 -27.86 -13.40 18.00
C LEU A 10 -27.96 -11.88 17.86
N THR A 11 -28.92 -11.29 18.58
CA THR A 11 -28.95 -9.85 18.84
C THR A 11 -27.84 -9.51 19.83
N ALA A 12 -26.69 -9.06 19.34
CA ALA A 12 -25.76 -8.28 20.13
C ALA A 12 -26.28 -6.84 20.19
N ALA A 13 -26.29 -6.28 21.39
CA ALA A 13 -26.73 -4.93 21.67
C ALA A 13 -25.94 -3.92 20.82
N TYR A 14 -26.66 -3.06 20.11
CA TYR A 14 -26.12 -1.84 19.50
C TYR A 14 -25.52 -0.98 20.61
N SER A 15 -24.21 -1.06 20.78
CA SER A 15 -23.41 0.11 21.14
C SER A 15 -23.42 1.06 19.93
N PRO A 16 -23.54 2.38 20.10
CA PRO A 16 -23.27 3.30 19.00
C PRO A 16 -21.83 3.05 18.54
N ALA A 17 -21.69 2.57 17.30
CA ALA A 17 -20.43 2.14 16.71
C ALA A 17 -19.41 3.29 16.72
N LEU A 18 -18.16 2.93 17.01
CA LEU A 18 -17.01 3.81 16.85
C LEU A 18 -16.91 4.24 15.37
N LEU A 19 -16.68 5.54 15.20
CA LEU A 19 -16.46 6.28 13.96
C LEU A 19 -15.07 6.03 13.32
N ALA A 20 -14.70 4.81 12.92
CA ALA A 20 -13.43 4.63 12.19
C ALA A 20 -13.34 3.35 11.33
N ASP A 21 -13.96 3.34 10.14
CA ASP A 21 -13.64 2.37 9.07
C ASP A 21 -12.76 2.99 7.96
N ILE A 22 -12.61 4.32 7.93
CA ILE A 22 -11.69 5.00 7.01
C ILE A 22 -10.29 5.07 7.64
N PRO A 23 -9.26 4.52 6.98
CA PRO A 23 -7.90 4.53 7.53
C PRO A 23 -7.45 5.97 7.86
N PRO A 24 -6.93 6.24 9.07
CA PRO A 24 -6.45 7.57 9.39
C PRO A 24 -5.33 7.98 8.42
N GLN A 25 -5.23 9.29 8.16
CA GLN A 25 -4.04 9.86 7.53
C GLN A 25 -2.90 9.83 8.57
N THR A 26 -2.12 8.75 8.63
CA THR A 26 -1.07 8.56 9.64
C THR A 26 0.18 9.34 9.27
N THR A 27 0.38 10.54 9.83
CA THR A 27 1.57 11.34 9.51
C THR A 27 2.21 11.97 10.76
N PRO A 28 3.46 11.61 11.13
CA PRO A 28 4.26 10.44 10.71
C PRO A 28 3.79 9.12 11.37
N LEU A 29 4.37 7.97 10.99
CA LEU A 29 4.18 6.72 11.73
C LEU A 29 4.59 6.91 13.21
N PRO A 30 3.95 6.20 14.17
CA PRO A 30 4.23 6.41 15.58
C PRO A 30 5.71 6.16 15.92
N LYS A 31 6.40 7.18 16.44
CA LYS A 31 7.76 7.05 16.97
C LYS A 31 7.77 6.14 18.21
N ALA A 32 8.90 5.48 18.49
CA ALA A 32 9.03 4.65 19.69
C ALA A 32 8.79 5.48 20.96
N LYS A 33 8.24 4.87 22.01
CA LYS A 33 8.19 5.51 23.33
C LYS A 33 9.57 5.50 23.97
N SER A 34 9.83 6.47 24.84
CA SER A 34 10.98 6.50 25.75
C SER A 34 10.59 5.83 27.07
N PRO A 35 10.81 4.51 27.24
CA PRO A 35 10.64 3.89 28.55
C PRO A 35 11.68 4.41 29.54
N ASN A 36 11.24 4.54 30.78
CA ASN A 36 12.11 4.73 31.93
C ASN A 36 12.40 3.37 32.53
N TYR A 37 13.67 3.11 32.81
CA TYR A 37 14.12 1.88 33.46
C TYR A 37 14.47 2.16 34.90
N LEU A 38 14.18 1.20 35.77
CA LEU A 38 14.46 1.31 37.19
C LEU A 38 15.52 0.29 37.55
N SER A 39 16.64 0.75 38.11
CA SER A 39 17.66 -0.10 38.70
C SER A 39 17.69 0.10 40.22
N THR A 40 17.64 -0.99 40.97
CA THR A 40 17.83 -0.96 42.42
C THR A 40 19.31 -1.07 42.73
N THR A 41 19.78 -0.38 43.76
CA THR A 41 21.17 -0.46 44.21
C THR A 41 21.56 -1.92 44.48
N VAL A 42 22.69 -2.36 43.93
CA VAL A 42 23.26 -3.72 44.18
C VAL A 42 24.28 -3.70 45.31
N PHE A 43 24.77 -2.51 45.63
CA PHE A 43 25.68 -2.26 46.73
C PHE A 43 25.27 -1.00 47.47
N ASP A 44 25.25 -1.04 48.80
CA ASP A 44 25.23 0.16 49.61
C ASP A 44 25.97 -0.04 50.93
N THR A 45 26.55 1.04 51.45
CA THR A 45 27.20 1.05 52.75
C THR A 45 27.32 2.47 53.27
N TYR A 46 27.59 2.64 54.56
CA TYR A 46 28.08 3.91 55.09
C TYR A 46 29.29 3.68 55.98
N ILE A 47 30.15 4.69 56.11
CA ILE A 47 31.37 4.59 56.91
C ILE A 47 31.46 5.69 57.96
N ALA A 48 31.99 5.34 59.14
CA ALA A 48 32.34 6.27 60.19
C ALA A 48 33.83 6.58 60.23
N GLN A 49 34.20 7.78 60.66
CA GLN A 49 35.61 8.15 60.82
C GLN A 49 36.45 7.20 61.70
N ASN A 50 35.80 6.46 62.61
CA ASN A 50 36.46 5.56 63.55
C ASN A 50 36.07 4.08 63.38
N THR A 51 35.38 3.72 62.31
CA THR A 51 34.98 2.32 62.05
C THR A 51 35.27 1.93 60.61
N ASP A 52 35.24 0.64 60.37
CA ASP A 52 35.13 0.10 59.02
C ASP A 52 33.74 0.43 58.43
N SER A 53 33.60 0.25 57.12
CA SER A 53 32.33 0.36 56.41
C SER A 53 31.26 -0.56 57.02
N VAL A 54 30.05 -0.04 57.17
CA VAL A 54 28.90 -0.70 57.79
C VAL A 54 27.90 -1.04 56.69
N SER A 55 27.68 -2.34 56.48
CA SER A 55 26.68 -2.90 55.56
C SER A 55 25.70 -3.81 56.33
N GLY A 56 24.57 -4.15 55.73
CA GLY A 56 23.57 -5.02 56.35
C GLY A 56 22.64 -4.35 57.37
N GLU A 57 22.65 -3.01 57.46
CA GLU A 57 21.66 -2.24 58.23
C GLU A 57 20.56 -1.73 57.30
N GLN A 58 19.33 -1.54 57.82
CA GLN A 58 18.19 -1.00 57.05
C GLN A 58 18.31 0.49 56.70
N ARG A 59 19.41 1.14 57.08
CA ARG A 59 19.61 2.57 56.92
C ARG A 59 21.04 2.93 56.57
N LEU A 60 21.18 3.97 55.76
CA LEU A 60 22.44 4.63 55.40
C LEU A 60 22.51 5.95 56.16
N ILE A 61 23.62 6.19 56.86
CA ILE A 61 23.79 7.39 57.68
C ILE A 61 24.78 8.34 57.01
N VAL A 62 24.37 9.60 56.82
CA VAL A 62 25.21 10.67 56.27
C VAL A 62 25.24 11.84 57.25
N LYS A 63 26.45 12.25 57.68
CA LYS A 63 26.64 13.34 58.63
C LYS A 63 27.98 14.03 58.39
N ARG A 64 27.95 15.36 58.35
CA ARG A 64 29.16 16.18 58.45
C ARG A 64 29.23 16.81 59.83
N ASP A 65 30.34 16.65 60.51
CA ASP A 65 30.65 17.27 61.80
C ASP A 65 31.82 18.26 61.59
N ASP A 66 32.48 18.74 62.65
CA ASP A 66 33.74 19.45 62.47
C ASP A 66 34.83 18.52 61.85
N ASN A 67 35.85 19.11 61.21
CA ASN A 67 36.84 18.37 60.39
C ASN A 67 37.63 17.28 61.17
N TYR A 68 37.43 17.13 62.48
CA TYR A 68 38.13 16.18 63.35
C TYR A 68 37.20 15.35 64.26
N ALA A 69 35.88 15.45 64.12
CA ALA A 69 34.94 14.75 64.99
C ALA A 69 34.64 13.32 64.50
N PRO A 70 34.64 12.31 65.40
CA PRO A 70 34.45 10.88 65.08
C PRO A 70 33.06 10.52 64.51
N ALA A 71 32.19 11.53 64.37
CA ALA A 71 30.81 11.41 63.93
C ALA A 71 30.62 11.75 62.44
N ASN A 72 31.67 12.07 61.69
CA ASN A 72 31.58 12.16 60.22
C ASN A 72 31.14 10.82 59.63
N ARG A 73 30.13 10.84 58.76
CA ARG A 73 29.55 9.69 58.06
C ARG A 73 29.33 10.01 56.59
N GLU A 74 29.76 9.11 55.73
CA GLU A 74 29.53 9.17 54.28
C GLU A 74 28.88 7.85 53.86
N ALA A 75 27.89 7.91 52.97
CA ALA A 75 27.27 6.73 52.39
C ALA A 75 27.72 6.54 50.94
N TYR A 76 27.73 5.29 50.49
CA TYR A 76 28.12 4.89 49.15
C TYR A 76 27.04 3.98 48.58
N LEU A 77 26.73 4.17 47.30
CA LEU A 77 25.75 3.41 46.53
C LEU A 77 26.45 2.88 45.27
N GLY A 78 26.11 1.67 44.84
CA GLY A 78 26.60 1.05 43.61
C GLY A 78 25.44 0.44 42.83
N PHE A 79 25.39 0.75 41.54
CA PHE A 79 24.37 0.26 40.60
C PHE A 79 25.05 -0.52 39.47
N ASP A 80 24.66 -1.78 39.29
CA ASP A 80 24.98 -2.58 38.11
C ASP A 80 24.00 -2.21 37.00
N LEU A 81 24.53 -1.63 35.93
CA LEU A 81 23.80 -1.06 34.80
C LEU A 81 24.30 -1.63 33.47
N GLU A 82 25.01 -2.76 33.47
CA GLU A 82 25.59 -3.39 32.27
C GLU A 82 24.51 -3.59 31.20
N LYS A 83 23.31 -4.00 31.62
CA LYS A 83 22.13 -4.17 30.75
C LYS A 83 21.72 -2.91 29.98
N TYR A 84 21.97 -1.72 30.54
CA TYR A 84 21.58 -0.43 29.96
C TYR A 84 22.74 0.28 29.27
N ASN A 85 23.95 -0.29 29.32
CA ASN A 85 25.14 0.24 28.66
C ASN A 85 25.07 -0.03 27.15
N ILE A 86 24.17 0.68 26.47
CA ILE A 86 23.92 0.60 25.05
C ILE A 86 24.28 1.97 24.45
N GLY A 87 25.13 1.97 23.42
CA GLY A 87 25.65 3.21 22.81
C GLY A 87 24.56 4.19 22.40
N GLY A 88 24.51 5.36 23.04
CA GLY A 88 23.55 6.45 22.77
C GLY A 88 22.16 6.27 23.37
N PHE A 89 21.90 5.14 24.05
CA PHE A 89 20.56 4.77 24.50
C PHE A 89 20.05 5.57 25.70
N LEU A 90 20.92 5.93 26.64
CA LEU A 90 20.55 6.69 27.84
C LEU A 90 20.69 8.20 27.58
N GLU A 91 19.66 8.96 27.93
CA GLU A 91 19.64 10.43 27.83
C GLU A 91 19.91 11.09 29.19
N SER A 92 19.38 10.52 30.28
CA SER A 92 19.57 11.06 31.63
C SER A 92 19.37 9.99 32.69
N ALA A 93 19.82 10.29 33.91
CA ALA A 93 19.62 9.45 35.08
C ALA A 93 19.17 10.30 36.28
N GLU A 94 18.28 9.75 37.09
CA GLU A 94 17.79 10.36 38.33
C GLU A 94 17.95 9.39 39.49
N LEU A 95 18.54 9.85 40.60
CA LEU A 95 18.65 9.07 41.83
C LEU A 95 17.40 9.28 42.68
N LYS A 96 16.75 8.18 43.08
CA LYS A 96 15.59 8.19 43.97
C LYS A 96 15.97 7.61 45.34
N LEU A 97 15.83 8.43 46.38
CA LEU A 97 16.20 8.10 47.76
C LEU A 97 15.01 8.28 48.71
N HIS A 98 14.85 7.35 49.65
CA HIS A 98 13.84 7.44 50.71
C HIS A 98 14.48 7.97 52.00
N VAL A 99 13.99 9.12 52.46
CA VAL A 99 14.51 9.86 53.62
C VAL A 99 13.78 9.44 54.88
N LEU A 100 14.52 8.96 55.87
CA LEU A 100 13.99 8.52 57.17
C LEU A 100 14.06 9.60 58.26
N THR A 101 14.88 10.63 58.07
CA THR A 101 15.06 11.71 59.04
C THR A 101 14.04 12.82 58.91
N GLU A 102 13.58 13.35 60.05
CA GLU A 102 12.65 14.50 60.09
C GLU A 102 13.35 15.86 59.86
N GLY A 103 14.68 15.92 59.98
CA GLY A 103 15.47 17.15 59.83
C GLY A 103 15.85 17.46 58.37
N ASP A 104 15.89 18.75 58.05
CA ASP A 104 16.26 19.24 56.71
C ASP A 104 17.77 19.50 56.61
N ALA A 105 18.40 18.99 55.55
CA ALA A 105 19.81 19.17 55.27
C ALA A 105 20.08 19.14 53.75
N ASP A 106 21.16 19.79 53.36
CA ASP A 106 21.66 19.72 52.00
C ASP A 106 22.68 18.57 51.91
N ILE A 107 22.57 17.78 50.85
CA ILE A 107 23.38 16.59 50.60
C ILE A 107 24.02 16.72 49.22
N ASP A 108 25.34 16.59 49.17
CA ASP A 108 26.09 16.48 47.92
C ASP A 108 26.08 15.02 47.47
N ILE A 109 25.78 14.81 46.18
CA ILE A 109 25.99 13.55 45.47
C ILE A 109 27.28 13.70 44.68
N LEU A 110 28.23 12.82 44.94
CA LEU A 110 29.53 12.80 44.26
C LEU A 110 29.72 11.51 43.49
N LEU A 111 30.41 11.59 42.36
CA LEU A 111 30.85 10.44 41.59
C LEU A 111 32.00 9.72 42.30
N VAL A 112 32.03 8.39 42.20
CA VAL A 112 33.14 7.54 42.61
C VAL A 112 33.54 6.72 41.38
N SER A 113 34.73 6.97 40.82
CA SER A 113 35.14 6.37 39.54
C SER A 113 35.80 4.99 39.64
N ASP A 114 35.75 4.36 40.81
CA ASP A 114 36.31 3.03 41.05
C ASP A 114 35.21 2.20 41.69
N ASP A 115 34.73 1.16 41.01
CA ASP A 115 33.67 0.27 41.47
C ASP A 115 34.21 -0.99 42.17
N THR A 116 35.53 -1.18 42.22
CA THR A 116 36.14 -2.42 42.76
C THR A 116 35.92 -2.62 44.25
N PHE A 117 35.50 -1.57 44.96
CA PHE A 117 35.27 -1.59 46.40
C PHE A 117 33.97 -2.30 46.82
N TRP A 118 33.02 -2.57 45.92
CA TRP A 118 31.70 -3.14 46.25
C TRP A 118 31.76 -4.45 47.05
N ASN A 119 32.85 -5.20 46.91
CA ASN A 119 33.04 -6.50 47.58
C ASN A 119 34.06 -6.45 48.72
N SER A 120 34.39 -5.27 49.23
CA SER A 120 35.42 -5.09 50.25
C SER A 120 34.94 -4.18 51.38
N SER A 121 35.42 -4.46 52.59
CA SER A 121 35.30 -3.52 53.70
C SER A 121 36.52 -2.58 53.69
N PHE A 122 36.28 -1.32 54.01
CA PHE A 122 37.30 -0.28 54.03
C PHE A 122 37.14 0.58 55.29
N ASP A 123 38.25 1.14 55.77
CA ASP A 123 38.25 2.11 56.86
C ASP A 123 38.17 3.55 56.32
N TRP A 124 38.05 4.54 57.21
CA TRP A 124 37.89 5.94 56.82
C TRP A 124 39.06 6.49 55.98
N ALA A 125 40.27 5.95 56.16
CA ALA A 125 41.45 6.38 55.42
C ALA A 125 41.54 5.70 54.04
N GLY A 126 41.06 4.46 53.93
CA GLY A 126 41.01 3.67 52.70
C GLY A 126 39.69 3.72 51.94
N LYS A 127 38.78 4.64 52.30
CA LYS A 127 37.49 4.81 51.63
C LYS A 127 37.63 5.21 50.15
N PRO A 128 36.63 4.90 49.31
CA PRO A 128 36.66 5.25 47.89
C PRO A 128 36.88 6.74 47.65
N ILE A 129 37.67 7.06 46.63
CA ILE A 129 37.99 8.44 46.28
C ILE A 129 36.82 9.02 45.48
N THR A 130 36.22 10.08 45.99
CA THR A 130 35.18 10.84 45.27
C THR A 130 35.82 11.87 44.34
N SER A 131 35.28 12.00 43.12
CA SER A 131 35.72 12.98 42.12
C SER A 131 34.77 14.19 42.09
N ASP A 132 33.91 14.28 41.09
CA ASP A 132 33.06 15.44 40.83
C ASP A 132 31.81 15.45 41.71
N THR A 133 31.39 16.64 42.15
CA THR A 133 30.04 16.81 42.72
C THR A 133 29.05 16.89 41.57
N LEU A 134 28.25 15.85 41.42
CA LEU A 134 27.25 15.74 40.36
C LEU A 134 26.08 16.70 40.61
N THR A 135 25.61 16.77 41.85
CA THR A 135 24.52 17.67 42.24
C THR A 135 24.44 17.83 43.76
N THR A 136 23.68 18.81 44.22
CA THR A 136 23.29 18.97 45.63
C THR A 136 21.76 19.02 45.69
N PHE A 137 21.15 18.25 46.59
CA PHE A 137 19.70 18.30 46.85
C PHE A 137 19.42 18.59 48.33
N SER A 138 18.18 18.97 48.64
CA SER A 138 17.74 19.17 50.02
C SER A 138 16.80 18.06 50.47
N THR A 139 17.01 17.48 51.66
CA THR A 139 16.07 16.48 52.22
C THR A 139 14.69 17.07 52.51
N ALA A 140 14.55 18.40 52.52
CA ALA A 140 13.27 19.10 52.60
C ALA A 140 12.40 18.90 51.35
N GLU A 141 12.98 18.47 50.22
CA GLU A 141 12.29 18.24 48.95
C GLU A 141 11.57 16.89 48.90
N ARG A 142 11.60 16.12 50.00
CA ARG A 142 10.91 14.83 50.11
C ARG A 142 9.40 14.99 50.00
N ASP A 143 8.77 14.07 49.30
CA ASP A 143 7.30 14.02 49.21
C ASP A 143 6.66 13.51 50.52
N GLU A 144 5.33 13.38 50.53
CA GLU A 144 4.56 12.93 51.70
C GLU A 144 4.93 11.50 52.13
N GLU A 145 5.49 10.70 51.22
CA GLU A 145 5.96 9.33 51.46
C GLU A 145 7.45 9.28 51.81
N GLY A 146 8.14 10.42 51.85
CA GLY A 146 9.55 10.52 52.22
C GLY A 146 10.53 10.35 51.06
N TRP A 147 10.08 10.34 49.80
CA TRP A 147 10.95 10.18 48.64
C TRP A 147 11.47 11.50 48.08
N VAL A 148 12.73 11.52 47.68
CA VAL A 148 13.32 12.57 46.84
C VAL A 148 13.77 11.92 45.52
N THR A 149 13.50 12.57 44.38
CA THR A 149 13.99 12.19 43.06
C THR A 149 14.93 13.28 42.55
N ILE A 150 16.16 12.91 42.21
CA ILE A 150 17.29 13.84 42.11
C ILE A 150 17.95 13.67 40.74
N PRO A 151 17.78 14.62 39.82
CA PRO A 151 18.47 14.59 38.53
C PRO A 151 19.98 14.61 38.73
N LEU A 152 20.68 13.69 38.07
CA LEU A 152 22.15 13.61 38.10
C LEU A 152 22.74 14.37 36.90
N ASP A 153 23.97 14.87 37.06
CA ASP A 153 24.71 15.45 35.95
C ASP A 153 24.98 14.39 34.88
N THR A 154 24.91 14.78 33.60
CA THR A 154 25.14 13.90 32.44
C THR A 154 26.51 13.22 32.43
N THR A 155 27.50 13.69 33.20
CA THR A 155 28.79 12.99 33.34
C THR A 155 28.63 11.56 33.85
N VAL A 156 27.55 11.23 34.59
CA VAL A 156 27.28 9.85 35.02
C VAL A 156 27.08 8.90 33.84
N LEU A 157 26.58 9.39 32.70
CA LEU A 157 26.38 8.57 31.51
C LEU A 157 27.72 8.13 30.89
N ASN A 158 28.76 8.95 31.03
CA ASN A 158 30.11 8.57 30.60
C ASN A 158 30.70 7.48 31.48
N GLU A 159 30.40 7.50 32.78
CA GLU A 159 30.80 6.44 33.71
C GLU A 159 30.11 5.13 33.35
N ILE A 160 28.78 5.15 33.22
CA ILE A 160 27.98 3.98 32.82
C ILE A 160 28.48 3.41 31.49
N LYS A 161 28.82 4.27 30.53
CA LYS A 161 29.36 3.86 29.23
C LYS A 161 30.70 3.14 29.34
N ALA A 162 31.55 3.53 30.30
CA ALA A 162 32.91 3.04 30.42
C ALA A 162 32.97 1.57 30.87
N ASP A 163 32.14 1.17 31.84
CA ASP A 163 32.22 -0.16 32.44
C ASP A 163 30.87 -0.78 32.85
N GLY A 164 29.76 -0.10 32.59
CA GLY A 164 28.42 -0.57 32.94
C GLY A 164 28.05 -0.37 34.41
N ASN A 165 28.87 0.32 35.22
CA ASN A 165 28.60 0.55 36.62
C ASN A 165 28.38 2.04 36.92
N LEU A 166 27.79 2.31 38.09
CA LEU A 166 27.76 3.65 38.64
C LEU A 166 27.91 3.58 40.16
N SER A 167 28.99 4.17 40.66
CA SER A 167 29.19 4.40 42.10
C SER A 167 28.99 5.85 42.48
N LEU A 168 28.18 6.07 43.54
CA LEU A 168 27.86 7.38 44.07
C LEU A 168 28.21 7.46 45.56
N ALA A 169 28.64 8.64 46.01
CA ALA A 169 28.82 8.95 47.42
C ALA A 169 27.87 10.06 47.85
N LEU A 170 27.25 9.89 49.03
CA LEU A 170 26.41 10.90 49.68
C LEU A 170 27.19 11.54 50.82
N LYS A 171 27.36 12.87 50.76
CA LYS A 171 28.05 13.66 51.80
C LYS A 171 27.18 14.82 52.23
N SER A 172 27.06 15.02 53.55
CA SER A 172 26.24 16.13 54.03
C SER A 172 26.97 17.47 53.85
N LYS A 173 26.27 18.43 53.28
CA LYS A 173 26.69 19.83 53.19
C LYS A 173 26.21 20.66 54.38
N THR A 174 25.26 20.14 55.16
CA THR A 174 24.82 20.74 56.43
C THR A 174 25.58 20.10 57.59
N SER A 175 26.25 20.92 58.40
CA SER A 175 26.98 20.40 59.57
C SER A 175 26.03 20.04 60.71
N LEU A 176 26.40 19.04 61.51
CA LEU A 176 25.76 18.61 62.75
C LEU A 176 24.35 18.03 62.62
N VAL A 177 23.93 17.63 61.41
CA VAL A 177 22.65 16.94 61.16
C VAL A 177 22.92 15.49 60.77
N TYR A 178 22.25 14.55 61.45
CA TYR A 178 22.20 13.16 61.00
C TYR A 178 21.13 13.04 59.93
N ASN A 179 21.50 12.50 58.78
CA ASN A 179 20.60 12.17 57.70
C ASN A 179 20.57 10.66 57.59
N GLU A 180 19.38 10.07 57.61
CA GLU A 180 19.19 8.63 57.46
C GLU A 180 18.37 8.41 56.20
N PHE A 181 18.88 7.54 55.33
CA PHE A 181 18.19 7.08 54.12
C PHE A 181 17.94 5.58 54.24
N SER A 182 16.90 5.05 53.60
CA SER A 182 16.75 3.60 53.49
C SER A 182 17.91 2.98 52.69
N SER A 183 18.35 1.79 53.10
CA SER A 183 19.26 0.94 52.34
C SER A 183 18.49 -0.17 51.59
N SER A 184 19.21 -0.97 50.81
CA SER A 184 18.72 -2.22 50.22
C SER A 184 18.09 -3.19 51.24
N GLU A 185 18.58 -3.21 52.49
CA GLU A 185 18.05 -4.06 53.57
C GLU A 185 16.69 -3.58 54.14
N ALA A 186 16.24 -2.38 53.76
CA ALA A 186 14.88 -1.91 54.04
C ALA A 186 13.82 -2.58 53.14
N GLY A 187 14.26 -3.34 52.13
CA GLY A 187 13.44 -4.03 51.14
C GLY A 187 13.34 -3.27 49.82
N ASP A 188 13.09 -4.00 48.72
CA ASP A 188 13.08 -3.47 47.34
C ASP A 188 12.14 -2.27 47.13
N GLU A 189 11.10 -2.13 47.96
CA GLU A 189 10.20 -0.99 47.92
C GLU A 189 10.93 0.31 48.27
N PHE A 190 11.78 0.29 49.29
CA PHE A 190 12.44 1.46 49.90
C PHE A 190 13.93 1.59 49.58
N ALA A 191 14.54 0.56 48.98
CA ALA A 191 15.93 0.59 48.56
C ALA A 191 16.22 1.79 47.63
N PRO A 192 17.43 2.38 47.67
CA PRO A 192 17.87 3.39 46.70
C PRO A 192 17.71 2.89 45.26
N LYS A 193 17.20 3.76 44.39
CA LYS A 193 16.93 3.41 42.99
C LYS A 193 17.51 4.46 42.05
N LEU A 194 17.91 4.00 40.88
CA LEU A 194 18.27 4.83 39.75
C LEU A 194 17.18 4.71 38.68
N ILE A 195 16.60 5.84 38.30
CA ILE A 195 15.69 5.95 37.16
C ILE A 195 16.55 6.34 35.96
N LEU A 196 16.56 5.51 34.93
CA LEU A 196 17.28 5.71 33.69
C LEU A 196 16.30 6.07 32.59
N ASN A 197 16.47 7.24 31.99
CA ASN A 197 15.61 7.72 30.92
C ASN A 197 16.29 7.47 29.58
N SER A 198 15.58 6.80 28.67
CA SER A 198 16.09 6.49 27.32
C SER A 198 15.95 7.68 26.37
N ASN A 199 16.91 7.82 25.46
CA ASN A 199 16.85 8.76 24.36
C ASN A 199 15.79 8.30 23.34
N SER A 200 14.92 9.21 22.94
CA SER A 200 13.84 8.94 21.98
C SER A 200 13.67 10.07 20.96
N GLN A 201 14.48 11.12 21.05
CA GLN A 201 14.45 12.22 20.09
C GLN A 201 15.38 11.87 18.92
N ALA A 202 14.80 11.27 17.87
CA ALA A 202 15.54 10.93 16.66
C ALA A 202 16.12 12.19 16.02
N ILE A 203 17.40 12.15 15.67
CA ILE A 203 18.10 13.21 14.96
C ILE A 203 17.91 12.97 13.45
N THR A 204 17.77 14.05 12.70
CA THR A 204 17.44 14.06 11.27
C THR A 204 18.60 13.69 10.33
N ASP A 205 19.76 13.27 10.86
CA ASP A 205 20.94 12.92 10.06
C ASP A 205 21.28 11.43 10.18
N ALA A 206 20.98 10.69 9.11
CA ALA A 206 21.31 9.28 8.94
C ALA A 206 22.38 9.06 7.85
N SER A 207 23.25 10.05 7.63
CA SER A 207 24.35 9.97 6.66
C SER A 207 25.62 9.32 7.24
N SER A 208 26.42 8.68 6.40
CA SER A 208 27.72 8.09 6.78
C SER A 208 27.64 7.16 8.01
N VAL A 209 26.64 6.29 8.07
CA VAL A 209 26.46 5.31 9.15
C VAL A 209 27.16 4.00 8.79
N ARG A 210 28.02 3.49 9.68
CA ARG A 210 28.67 2.18 9.53
C ARG A 210 28.24 1.18 10.60
N TYR A 211 28.02 1.64 11.82
CA TYR A 211 27.63 0.79 12.93
C TYR A 211 26.19 1.10 13.35
N LEU A 212 25.42 0.06 13.66
CA LEU A 212 24.03 0.16 14.10
C LEU A 212 23.85 -0.55 15.44
N ASN A 213 23.29 0.15 16.42
CA ASN A 213 22.68 -0.48 17.59
C ASN A 213 21.18 -0.61 17.34
N VAL A 214 20.74 -1.84 17.07
CA VAL A 214 19.34 -2.19 16.90
C VAL A 214 18.78 -2.55 18.27
N VAL A 215 17.86 -1.74 18.80
CA VAL A 215 17.39 -1.83 20.17
C VAL A 215 15.90 -2.17 20.21
N ALA A 216 15.57 -3.26 20.89
CA ALA A 216 14.23 -3.57 21.34
C ALA A 216 14.02 -2.99 22.74
N ALA A 217 13.46 -1.79 22.84
CA ALA A 217 13.28 -1.11 24.13
C ALA A 217 12.13 -1.71 24.95
N THR A 218 11.06 -2.15 24.29
CA THR A 218 9.97 -2.91 24.90
C THR A 218 9.52 -4.04 24.00
N GLU A 219 8.97 -5.09 24.63
CA GLU A 219 8.38 -6.24 23.95
C GLU A 219 6.86 -6.16 24.04
N GLU A 220 6.18 -6.64 23.00
CA GLU A 220 4.75 -6.48 22.84
C GLU A 220 3.94 -7.15 23.96
N ASN A 221 4.32 -8.37 24.36
CA ASN A 221 3.46 -9.28 25.12
C ASN A 221 4.02 -9.74 26.49
N GLY A 222 5.16 -9.22 26.92
CA GLY A 222 5.81 -9.51 28.21
C GLY A 222 6.42 -10.90 28.37
N PHE A 223 6.78 -11.61 27.29
CA PHE A 223 7.37 -12.95 27.35
C PHE A 223 8.81 -13.01 27.84
N GLY A 224 9.50 -11.86 27.90
CA GLY A 224 10.90 -11.79 28.34
C GLY A 224 11.87 -12.42 27.34
N GLU A 225 11.56 -12.29 26.05
CA GLU A 225 12.45 -12.67 24.94
C GLU A 225 12.25 -11.70 23.78
N ILE A 226 13.19 -11.63 22.84
CA ILE A 226 13.05 -10.92 21.56
C ILE A 226 13.43 -11.87 20.43
N LYS A 227 12.72 -11.77 19.30
CA LYS A 227 13.01 -12.53 18.09
C LYS A 227 13.06 -11.62 16.88
N ILE A 228 14.06 -11.84 16.03
CA ILE A 228 14.28 -11.09 14.80
C ILE A 228 14.47 -12.11 13.69
N ALA A 229 13.55 -12.15 12.74
CA ALA A 229 13.65 -13.00 11.56
C ALA A 229 14.54 -12.36 10.52
N GLU A 230 14.27 -11.10 10.17
CA GLU A 230 15.11 -10.35 9.23
C GLU A 230 15.33 -8.93 9.72
N PHE A 231 16.48 -8.38 9.36
CA PHE A 231 16.77 -6.96 9.51
C PHE A 231 17.38 -6.40 8.22
N ASP A 232 16.79 -5.31 7.71
CA ASP A 232 17.15 -4.71 6.44
C ASP A 232 17.42 -3.21 6.57
N VAL A 233 18.32 -2.73 5.71
CA VAL A 233 18.66 -1.30 5.56
C VAL A 233 18.33 -0.89 4.13
N ILE A 234 17.68 0.25 4.00
CA ILE A 234 17.38 0.90 2.72
C ILE A 234 18.23 2.17 2.63
N ASN A 235 19.07 2.24 1.61
CA ASN A 235 19.98 3.36 1.41
C ASN A 235 19.28 4.59 0.80
N SER A 236 20.03 5.67 0.62
CA SER A 236 19.55 6.93 0.04
C SER A 236 19.04 6.81 -1.41
N GLU A 237 19.48 5.79 -2.16
CA GLU A 237 18.98 5.46 -3.50
C GLU A 237 17.66 4.65 -3.49
N GLY A 238 17.12 4.36 -2.30
CA GLY A 238 15.90 3.56 -2.13
C GLY A 238 16.10 2.06 -2.33
N LYS A 239 17.35 1.57 -2.30
CA LYS A 239 17.67 0.15 -2.51
C LYS A 239 17.96 -0.55 -1.19
N LEU A 240 17.56 -1.82 -1.11
CA LEU A 240 18.02 -2.74 -0.06
C LEU A 240 19.55 -2.88 -0.14
N VAL A 241 20.21 -2.71 1.01
CA VAL A 241 21.65 -2.92 1.15
C VAL A 241 21.94 -4.42 1.24
N THR A 242 22.95 -4.89 0.51
CA THR A 242 23.41 -6.28 0.58
C THR A 242 24.10 -6.56 1.91
N ARG A 243 23.82 -7.72 2.52
CA ARG A 243 24.27 -8.07 3.87
C ARG A 243 25.60 -8.85 3.90
N ASP A 244 26.23 -9.08 2.74
CA ASP A 244 27.41 -9.95 2.57
C ASP A 244 28.60 -9.62 3.48
N ASN A 245 28.73 -8.36 3.90
CA ASN A 245 29.83 -7.89 4.75
C ASN A 245 29.40 -7.56 6.19
N TRP A 246 28.14 -7.83 6.56
CA TRP A 246 27.62 -7.46 7.86
C TRP A 246 28.10 -8.41 8.94
N GLN A 247 28.40 -7.86 10.12
CA GLN A 247 28.82 -8.64 11.29
C GLN A 247 28.16 -8.08 12.55
N VAL A 248 27.73 -8.98 13.43
CA VAL A 248 27.37 -8.59 14.80
C VAL A 248 28.64 -8.57 15.66
N LEU A 249 28.98 -7.39 16.17
CA LEU A 249 30.18 -7.17 16.99
C LEU A 249 29.93 -7.58 18.45
N ASP A 250 28.78 -7.18 18.98
CA ASP A 250 28.31 -7.46 20.33
C ASP A 250 26.77 -7.30 20.39
N GLY A 251 26.19 -7.56 21.56
CA GLY A 251 24.75 -7.46 21.81
C GLY A 251 24.39 -8.14 23.12
N THR A 252 23.12 -8.05 23.52
CA THR A 252 22.62 -8.72 24.74
C THR A 252 22.83 -10.24 24.67
N GLN A 253 22.53 -10.83 23.52
CA GLN A 253 22.92 -12.19 23.15
C GLN A 253 23.24 -12.20 21.65
N THR A 254 24.25 -12.97 21.24
CA THR A 254 24.70 -13.01 19.84
C THR A 254 24.61 -14.41 19.23
N ASP A 255 23.99 -15.38 19.90
CA ASP A 255 23.82 -16.73 19.38
C ASP A 255 22.93 -16.74 18.12
N ASN A 256 23.44 -17.33 17.03
CA ASN A 256 22.75 -17.44 15.73
C ASN A 256 22.31 -16.09 15.14
N TRP A 257 23.09 -15.04 15.35
CA TRP A 257 22.81 -13.72 14.78
C TRP A 257 22.72 -13.74 13.25
N GLU A 258 23.39 -14.69 12.60
CA GLU A 258 23.39 -14.86 11.14
C GLU A 258 21.97 -15.11 10.59
N LEU A 259 21.06 -15.64 11.41
CA LEU A 259 19.66 -15.86 11.04
C LEU A 259 18.88 -14.57 10.81
N MET A 260 19.37 -13.40 11.26
CA MET A 260 18.74 -12.11 10.95
C MET A 260 19.00 -11.66 9.50
N PHE A 261 19.93 -12.33 8.80
CA PHE A 261 20.47 -11.91 7.52
C PHE A 261 20.38 -13.00 6.44
N ASP A 262 19.83 -14.17 6.74
CA ASP A 262 19.82 -15.33 5.85
C ASP A 262 18.77 -15.25 4.73
N GLY A 263 17.83 -14.30 4.82
CA GLY A 263 16.80 -14.05 3.80
C GLY A 263 15.64 -15.05 3.88
N GLU A 264 15.50 -15.77 4.99
CA GLU A 264 14.47 -16.76 5.25
C GLU A 264 13.56 -16.33 6.40
N HIS A 265 12.35 -15.85 6.07
CA HIS A 265 11.38 -15.38 7.06
C HIS A 265 10.94 -16.47 8.08
N SER A 266 11.18 -17.76 7.80
CA SER A 266 10.88 -18.85 8.75
C SER A 266 11.96 -19.09 9.81
N THR A 267 13.18 -18.58 9.64
CA THR A 267 14.24 -18.61 10.66
C THR A 267 14.24 -17.31 11.46
N HIS A 268 14.86 -17.32 12.64
CA HIS A 268 14.99 -16.13 13.47
C HIS A 268 16.09 -16.30 14.52
N MET A 269 16.75 -15.20 14.85
CA MET A 269 17.51 -15.05 16.08
C MET A 269 16.57 -14.96 17.28
N ARG A 270 17.00 -15.46 18.44
CA ARG A 270 16.27 -15.36 19.71
C ARG A 270 17.19 -14.83 20.80
N ILE A 271 16.79 -13.74 21.44
CA ILE A 271 17.40 -13.21 22.66
C ILE A 271 16.50 -13.60 23.83
N ALA A 272 17.02 -14.42 24.74
CA ALA A 272 16.25 -15.02 25.84
C ALA A 272 16.17 -14.17 27.11
N GLU A 273 16.11 -12.84 26.95
CA GLU A 273 16.19 -11.87 28.04
C GLU A 273 15.12 -10.78 27.92
N GLY A 274 14.68 -10.26 29.06
CA GLY A 274 13.72 -9.17 29.11
C GLY A 274 14.33 -7.85 28.65
N THR A 275 13.52 -6.99 28.03
CA THR A 275 13.97 -5.70 27.46
C THR A 275 14.57 -4.73 28.51
N PRO A 276 15.43 -3.78 28.10
CA PRO A 276 15.88 -3.55 26.72
C PRO A 276 16.86 -4.63 26.26
N ASN A 277 16.85 -4.92 24.96
CA ASN A 277 17.82 -5.80 24.29
C ASN A 277 18.43 -5.05 23.10
N TYR A 278 19.68 -5.35 22.75
CA TYR A 278 20.31 -4.77 21.58
C TYR A 278 21.22 -5.74 20.82
N VAL A 279 21.49 -5.38 19.56
CA VAL A 279 22.49 -5.99 18.70
C VAL A 279 23.30 -4.85 18.05
N ASN A 280 24.63 -4.92 18.13
CA ASN A 280 25.55 -3.99 17.45
C ASN A 280 26.05 -4.61 16.14
N ILE A 281 25.76 -3.96 15.02
CA ILE A 281 26.04 -4.44 13.67
C ILE A 281 27.06 -3.52 12.99
N ASP A 282 28.19 -4.06 12.51
CA ASP A 282 29.05 -3.40 11.50
C ASP A 282 28.52 -3.70 10.11
N LEU A 283 28.13 -2.66 9.36
CA LEU A 283 27.66 -2.75 7.98
C LEU A 283 28.81 -2.99 6.99
N GLY A 284 30.08 -2.89 7.45
CA GLY A 284 31.29 -3.05 6.65
C GLY A 284 31.70 -1.79 5.88
N GLU A 285 30.78 -0.86 5.66
CA GLU A 285 31.01 0.43 4.99
C GLU A 285 30.08 1.53 5.53
N ASN A 286 30.38 2.79 5.19
CA ASN A 286 29.52 3.93 5.54
C ASN A 286 28.37 4.03 4.53
N ILE A 287 27.14 4.13 5.03
CA ILE A 287 25.91 4.17 4.26
C ILE A 287 25.06 5.38 4.67
N ASP A 288 24.47 6.04 3.68
CA ASP A 288 23.39 7.00 3.91
C ASP A 288 22.05 6.24 3.94
N ILE A 289 21.33 6.29 5.05
CA ILE A 289 20.18 5.43 5.32
C ILE A 289 18.87 6.23 5.21
N ASN A 290 17.93 5.76 4.38
CA ASN A 290 16.57 6.31 4.29
C ASN A 290 15.58 5.59 5.22
N ALA A 291 15.77 4.29 5.45
CA ALA A 291 14.91 3.51 6.31
C ALA A 291 15.56 2.20 6.76
N LEU A 292 15.03 1.62 7.83
CA LEU A 292 15.37 0.29 8.32
C LEU A 292 14.10 -0.53 8.46
N VAL A 293 14.18 -1.85 8.24
CA VAL A 293 13.03 -2.75 8.35
C VAL A 293 13.36 -3.85 9.34
N TYR A 294 12.51 -3.99 10.36
CA TYR A 294 12.52 -5.12 11.27
C TYR A 294 11.43 -6.12 10.84
N THR A 295 11.82 -7.36 10.59
CA THR A 295 10.89 -8.45 10.30
C THR A 295 10.80 -9.38 11.51
N PRO A 296 9.63 -9.48 12.16
CA PRO A 296 9.37 -10.46 13.21
C PRO A 296 9.28 -11.89 12.63
N PRO A 297 9.26 -12.93 13.48
CA PRO A 297 9.00 -14.30 13.01
C PRO A 297 7.67 -14.42 12.24
N LYS A 298 7.66 -15.25 11.19
CA LYS A 298 6.50 -15.52 10.34
C LYS A 298 5.22 -15.89 11.12
N GLU A 299 5.37 -16.57 12.25
CA GLU A 299 4.25 -17.04 13.07
C GLU A 299 4.53 -16.87 14.57
N GLY A 300 3.44 -16.82 15.35
CA GLY A 300 3.48 -16.69 16.80
C GLY A 300 3.49 -15.24 17.29
N TYR A 301 3.31 -15.07 18.61
CA TYR A 301 3.17 -13.75 19.26
C TYR A 301 4.33 -13.40 20.19
N SER A 302 5.22 -14.35 20.47
CA SER A 302 6.25 -14.21 21.49
C SER A 302 7.53 -13.62 20.93
N GLY A 303 8.05 -12.59 21.58
CA GLY A 303 9.31 -11.94 21.23
C GLY A 303 9.21 -10.86 20.17
N ARG A 304 8.01 -10.34 19.91
CA ARG A 304 7.80 -9.25 18.96
C ARG A 304 8.19 -7.92 19.60
N ILE A 305 9.06 -7.17 18.91
CA ILE A 305 9.44 -5.83 19.34
C ILE A 305 8.22 -4.90 19.28
N LYS A 306 8.02 -4.09 20.32
CA LYS A 306 6.99 -3.04 20.34
C LYS A 306 7.58 -1.66 20.13
N ASP A 307 8.57 -1.30 20.93
CA ASP A 307 9.31 -0.04 20.78
C ASP A 307 10.68 -0.36 20.16
N PHE A 308 10.80 -0.09 18.86
CA PHE A 308 11.97 -0.36 18.04
C PHE A 308 12.78 0.92 17.84
N LEU A 309 14.06 0.92 18.24
CA LEU A 309 14.96 2.06 18.07
C LEU A 309 16.24 1.64 17.37
N VAL A 310 16.80 2.51 16.54
CA VAL A 310 18.06 2.28 15.86
C VAL A 310 18.99 3.47 16.05
N TYR A 311 20.15 3.22 16.64
CA TYR A 311 21.21 4.21 16.75
C TYR A 311 22.29 3.95 15.71
N GLY A 312 22.76 4.99 15.03
CA GLY A 312 23.82 4.93 14.04
C GLY A 312 25.12 5.57 14.53
N SER A 313 26.25 5.03 14.09
CA SER A 313 27.60 5.58 14.34
C SER A 313 28.51 5.39 13.12
N SER A 314 29.46 6.30 12.92
CA SER A 314 30.52 6.16 11.90
C SER A 314 31.79 5.49 12.45
N ASP A 315 31.97 5.49 13.78
CA ASP A 315 33.21 5.11 14.46
C ASP A 315 33.03 4.09 15.60
N ASN A 316 31.78 3.68 15.89
CA ASN A 316 31.39 2.79 16.99
C ASN A 316 31.57 3.42 18.39
N GLU A 317 31.83 4.74 18.46
CA GLU A 317 32.03 5.47 19.71
C GLU A 317 30.93 6.50 19.92
N GLU A 318 30.63 7.31 18.91
CA GLU A 318 29.62 8.36 18.95
C GLU A 318 28.33 7.89 18.29
N TRP A 319 27.26 7.83 19.08
CA TRP A 319 25.99 7.23 18.69
C TRP A 319 24.87 8.27 18.66
N ARG A 320 24.01 8.17 17.64
CA ARG A 320 22.83 9.02 17.48
C ARG A 320 21.62 8.20 17.09
N LEU A 321 20.45 8.53 17.64
CA LEU A 321 19.19 7.88 17.25
C LEU A 321 18.83 8.31 15.82
N ILE A 322 18.86 7.38 14.87
CA ILE A 322 18.61 7.66 13.44
C ILE A 322 17.20 7.25 12.99
N ALA A 323 16.57 6.30 13.68
CA ALA A 323 15.23 5.84 13.39
C ALA A 323 14.55 5.29 14.63
N SER A 324 13.23 5.40 14.70
CA SER A 324 12.44 4.77 15.76
C SER A 324 11.02 4.48 15.30
N ARG A 325 10.41 3.44 15.86
CA ARG A 325 9.02 3.07 15.59
C ARG A 325 8.38 2.38 16.79
N THR A 326 7.15 2.78 17.11
CA THR A 326 6.23 1.93 17.89
C THR A 326 5.44 1.06 16.93
N ILE A 327 5.49 -0.25 17.11
CA ILE A 327 4.73 -1.23 16.33
C ILE A 327 3.33 -1.41 16.96
N PRO A 328 2.23 -1.30 16.18
CA PRO A 328 0.89 -1.54 16.68
C PRO A 328 0.70 -2.97 17.20
N HIS A 329 -0.10 -3.10 18.27
CA HIS A 329 -0.40 -4.42 18.82
C HIS A 329 -1.16 -5.29 17.81
N GLY A 330 -0.77 -6.56 17.67
CA GLY A 330 -1.40 -7.55 16.79
C GLY A 330 -0.84 -7.56 15.36
N ASP A 331 -0.07 -6.55 14.96
CA ASP A 331 0.37 -6.32 13.57
C ASP A 331 1.71 -7.00 13.22
N GLY A 332 2.19 -7.86 14.13
CA GLY A 332 3.61 -8.19 14.29
C GLY A 332 4.14 -9.46 13.64
N ASN A 333 3.60 -9.95 12.51
CA ASN A 333 4.21 -11.07 11.74
C ASN A 333 4.65 -10.67 10.33
N ALA A 334 4.64 -9.37 10.06
CA ALA A 334 4.98 -8.78 8.79
C ALA A 334 6.07 -7.71 9.01
N PRO A 335 6.90 -7.38 7.99
CA PRO A 335 7.97 -6.41 8.13
C PRO A 335 7.49 -5.02 8.54
N HIS A 336 8.19 -4.38 9.46
CA HIS A 336 7.90 -3.06 9.98
C HIS A 336 9.05 -2.10 9.67
N ILE A 337 8.76 -1.03 8.92
CA ILE A 337 9.71 0.02 8.60
C ILE A 337 9.85 1.08 9.69
N ALA A 338 11.06 1.54 9.96
CA ALA A 338 11.35 2.79 10.64
C ALA A 338 12.12 3.71 9.67
N PHE A 339 11.50 4.81 9.27
CA PHE A 339 12.15 5.80 8.40
C PHE A 339 13.23 6.57 9.16
N ALA A 340 14.30 6.94 8.45
CA ALA A 340 15.48 7.59 8.99
C ALA A 340 15.75 8.93 8.30
N GLY A 341 16.57 9.77 8.92
CA GLY A 341 17.04 11.02 8.34
C GLY A 341 15.90 11.97 7.96
N GLN A 342 15.92 12.52 6.75
CA GLN A 342 14.84 13.39 6.26
C GLN A 342 13.51 12.64 6.09
N GLN A 343 13.54 11.35 5.77
CA GLN A 343 12.33 10.55 5.52
C GLN A 343 11.48 10.38 6.78
N SER A 344 12.09 10.43 7.98
CA SER A 344 11.37 10.30 9.26
C SER A 344 10.45 11.48 9.56
N GLU A 345 10.64 12.61 8.89
CA GLU A 345 9.89 13.86 9.10
C GLU A 345 8.86 14.13 7.99
N LEU A 346 8.84 13.32 6.93
CA LEU A 346 7.85 13.42 5.85
C LEU A 346 6.53 12.73 6.23
N GLN A 347 5.47 13.02 5.48
CA GLN A 347 4.23 12.25 5.58
C GLN A 347 4.53 10.78 5.26
N GLN A 348 3.97 9.86 6.02
CA GLN A 348 4.21 8.43 5.84
C GLN A 348 2.86 7.72 5.67
N ALA A 349 2.90 6.51 5.14
CA ALA A 349 1.74 5.63 5.12
C ALA A 349 2.21 4.19 5.33
N GLU A 350 1.33 3.40 5.92
CA GLU A 350 1.45 1.95 5.99
C GLU A 350 0.07 1.35 5.75
N ASP A 351 -0.03 0.48 4.75
CA ASP A 351 -1.26 -0.15 4.32
C ASP A 351 -1.06 -1.64 4.06
N LEU A 352 -2.11 -2.41 4.33
CA LEU A 352 -2.21 -3.81 3.95
C LEU A 352 -3.28 -3.93 2.87
N LEU A 353 -2.88 -4.45 1.71
CA LEU A 353 -3.73 -4.60 0.54
C LEU A 353 -3.82 -6.07 0.15
N THR A 354 -5.00 -6.48 -0.31
CA THR A 354 -5.17 -7.72 -1.07
C THR A 354 -5.24 -7.32 -2.54
N VAL A 355 -4.35 -7.88 -3.36
CA VAL A 355 -4.25 -7.56 -4.79
C VAL A 355 -4.56 -8.81 -5.59
N ASP A 356 -5.54 -8.76 -6.47
CA ASP A 356 -5.83 -9.88 -7.37
C ASP A 356 -4.64 -10.11 -8.30
N VAL A 357 -4.30 -11.38 -8.49
CA VAL A 357 -3.35 -11.79 -9.53
C VAL A 357 -4.17 -12.17 -10.76
N ARG A 358 -4.24 -11.26 -11.73
CA ARG A 358 -5.09 -11.39 -12.93
C ARG A 358 -4.32 -12.00 -14.10
N PRO A 359 -4.99 -12.60 -15.09
CA PRO A 359 -4.35 -12.91 -16.37
C PRO A 359 -3.67 -11.68 -16.96
N ASN A 360 -2.43 -11.86 -17.43
CA ASN A 360 -1.66 -10.78 -18.03
C ASN A 360 -2.39 -10.19 -19.24
N ASN A 361 -2.35 -8.86 -19.37
CA ASN A 361 -3.04 -8.14 -20.44
C ASN A 361 -2.74 -8.62 -21.87
N SER A 362 -1.56 -9.19 -22.09
CA SER A 362 -1.15 -9.68 -23.40
C SER A 362 -1.78 -11.03 -23.71
N VAL A 363 -1.96 -11.86 -22.68
CA VAL A 363 -2.65 -13.16 -22.77
C VAL A 363 -4.13 -12.94 -23.07
N GLU A 364 -4.77 -11.98 -22.38
CA GLU A 364 -6.18 -11.66 -22.58
C GLU A 364 -6.44 -11.01 -23.94
N ALA A 365 -5.59 -10.08 -24.38
CA ALA A 365 -5.69 -9.48 -25.71
C ALA A 365 -5.53 -10.51 -26.85
N GLU A 366 -4.67 -11.51 -26.66
CA GLU A 366 -4.53 -12.62 -27.60
C GLU A 366 -5.78 -13.50 -27.61
N ARG A 367 -6.29 -13.90 -26.44
CA ARG A 367 -7.52 -14.71 -26.29
C ARG A 367 -8.75 -14.05 -26.92
N LEU A 368 -8.90 -12.75 -26.72
CA LEU A 368 -10.04 -12.00 -27.23
C LEU A 368 -9.84 -11.50 -28.67
N ALA A 369 -8.62 -11.59 -29.21
CA ALA A 369 -8.21 -10.99 -30.46
C ALA A 369 -8.57 -9.49 -30.54
N ASN A 370 -8.28 -8.73 -29.48
CA ASN A 370 -8.64 -7.32 -29.33
C ASN A 370 -7.47 -6.49 -28.73
N SER A 371 -7.74 -5.28 -28.22
CA SER A 371 -6.70 -4.44 -27.61
C SER A 371 -6.43 -4.83 -26.16
N LYS A 372 -5.18 -4.65 -25.72
CA LYS A 372 -4.79 -4.80 -24.30
C LYS A 372 -5.58 -3.85 -23.40
N ARG A 373 -5.94 -4.34 -22.22
CA ARG A 373 -6.43 -3.55 -21.08
C ARG A 373 -5.35 -3.51 -20.00
N THR A 374 -5.40 -2.56 -19.09
CA THR A 374 -4.39 -2.44 -18.01
C THR A 374 -4.72 -3.37 -16.84
N ASP A 375 -3.71 -4.00 -16.27
CA ASP A 375 -3.81 -4.91 -15.12
C ASP A 375 -3.50 -4.19 -13.78
N VAL A 376 -3.75 -2.88 -13.71
CA VAL A 376 -3.48 -2.07 -12.51
C VAL A 376 -4.49 -2.31 -11.39
N THR A 377 -3.98 -2.19 -10.16
CA THR A 377 -4.74 -2.08 -8.93
C THR A 377 -4.34 -0.79 -8.21
N PRO A 378 -5.29 0.12 -7.92
CA PRO A 378 -5.03 1.32 -7.13
C PRO A 378 -4.54 1.00 -5.72
N THR A 379 -3.57 1.77 -5.21
CA THR A 379 -3.12 1.64 -3.81
C THR A 379 -3.79 2.63 -2.87
N GLY A 380 -4.41 3.70 -3.41
CA GLY A 380 -4.91 4.82 -2.61
C GLY A 380 -3.80 5.76 -2.10
N LEU A 381 -2.53 5.56 -2.48
CA LEU A 381 -1.41 6.43 -2.12
C LEU A 381 -1.07 7.44 -3.23
N TYR A 382 -0.81 8.68 -2.82
CA TYR A 382 -0.50 9.82 -3.67
C TYR A 382 0.79 10.52 -3.24
N PHE A 383 1.69 10.74 -4.20
CA PHE A 383 3.02 11.30 -3.96
C PHE A 383 3.16 12.68 -4.63
N TYR A 384 3.56 13.69 -3.86
CA TYR A 384 3.83 15.04 -4.38
C TYR A 384 5.28 15.23 -4.83
N GLY A 385 6.18 14.33 -4.43
CA GLY A 385 7.61 14.40 -4.72
C GLY A 385 8.28 13.08 -4.42
N GLU A 386 9.61 13.11 -4.30
CA GLU A 386 10.38 11.90 -4.03
C GLU A 386 10.08 11.32 -2.65
N GLY A 387 9.75 10.04 -2.59
CA GLY A 387 9.52 9.29 -1.35
C GLY A 387 10.14 7.90 -1.43
N THR A 388 10.50 7.31 -0.29
CA THR A 388 10.96 5.92 -0.23
C THR A 388 9.76 5.01 -0.05
N VAL A 389 9.64 3.99 -0.90
CA VAL A 389 8.57 3.01 -0.89
C VAL A 389 9.14 1.63 -0.62
N VAL A 390 8.46 0.88 0.25
CA VAL A 390 8.75 -0.50 0.57
C VAL A 390 7.50 -1.33 0.35
N VAL A 391 7.65 -2.40 -0.42
CA VAL A 391 6.57 -3.32 -0.77
C VAL A 391 6.96 -4.71 -0.30
N TRP A 392 6.18 -5.28 0.62
CA TRP A 392 6.30 -6.68 0.99
C TRP A 392 5.15 -7.46 0.37
N ALA A 393 5.46 -8.23 -0.68
CA ALA A 393 4.50 -9.01 -1.45
C ALA A 393 4.55 -10.49 -1.05
N GLN A 394 3.38 -11.10 -0.86
CA GLN A 394 3.25 -12.52 -0.55
C GLN A 394 2.13 -13.18 -1.35
N GLY A 395 2.29 -14.47 -1.65
CA GLY A 395 1.27 -15.25 -2.37
C GLY A 395 1.40 -15.18 -3.89
N THR A 396 2.59 -14.79 -4.38
CA THR A 396 2.93 -14.81 -5.80
C THR A 396 3.55 -16.16 -6.21
N GLN A 397 3.64 -16.41 -7.52
CA GLN A 397 4.25 -17.60 -8.10
C GLN A 397 5.42 -17.22 -9.00
N GLU A 398 6.34 -18.18 -9.21
CA GLU A 398 7.43 -18.00 -10.15
C GLU A 398 6.89 -17.77 -11.57
N GLY A 399 7.31 -16.67 -12.21
CA GLY A 399 6.86 -16.30 -13.54
C GLY A 399 5.72 -15.27 -13.57
N ASP A 400 5.15 -14.91 -12.42
CA ASP A 400 4.24 -13.77 -12.32
C ASP A 400 4.95 -12.46 -12.71
N PHE A 401 4.20 -11.55 -13.34
CA PHE A 401 4.61 -10.17 -13.56
C PHE A 401 4.19 -9.32 -12.37
N LEU A 402 5.18 -8.77 -11.65
CA LEU A 402 4.97 -7.96 -10.45
C LEU A 402 5.66 -6.61 -10.65
N GLU A 403 4.91 -5.51 -10.57
CA GLU A 403 5.42 -4.16 -10.78
C GLU A 403 4.64 -3.14 -9.95
N ALA A 404 5.35 -2.14 -9.41
CA ALA A 404 4.74 -0.91 -8.94
C ALA A 404 4.88 0.19 -9.99
N ALA A 405 3.86 1.03 -10.16
CA ALA A 405 3.84 2.07 -11.17
C ALA A 405 3.36 3.41 -10.59
N GLY A 406 4.10 4.48 -10.84
CA GLY A 406 3.59 5.82 -10.57
C GLY A 406 2.69 6.26 -11.69
N GLY A 407 1.38 6.08 -11.60
CA GLY A 407 0.47 6.32 -12.72
C GLY A 407 0.16 5.08 -13.56
N ALA A 408 -1.06 5.01 -14.09
CA ALA A 408 -1.60 3.86 -14.84
C ALA A 408 -1.45 3.98 -16.38
N TRP A 409 -0.43 4.68 -16.88
CA TRP A 409 -0.23 4.91 -18.33
C TRP A 409 1.17 4.55 -18.82
N ALA A 410 1.28 4.33 -20.13
CA ALA A 410 2.55 4.04 -20.78
C ALA A 410 3.56 5.18 -20.61
N GLY A 411 4.75 4.85 -20.08
CA GLY A 411 5.84 5.80 -19.82
C GLY A 411 5.87 6.39 -18.42
N SER A 412 4.94 6.00 -17.56
CA SER A 412 4.97 6.30 -16.12
C SER A 412 6.14 5.56 -15.43
N PRO A 413 6.71 6.07 -14.30
CA PRO A 413 7.80 5.40 -13.60
C PRO A 413 7.40 3.99 -13.15
N LYS A 414 8.21 3.00 -13.52
CA LYS A 414 7.97 1.57 -13.25
C LYS A 414 9.05 0.96 -12.36
N PHE A 415 8.63 0.11 -11.43
CA PHE A 415 9.49 -0.51 -10.44
C PHE A 415 9.18 -2.02 -10.38
N PRO A 416 10.02 -2.87 -11.01
CA PRO A 416 9.85 -4.32 -10.94
C PRO A 416 9.91 -4.81 -9.50
N LEU A 417 9.02 -5.74 -9.16
CA LEU A 417 8.91 -6.35 -7.84
C LEU A 417 9.17 -7.86 -7.91
N LYS A 418 9.35 -8.47 -6.74
CA LYS A 418 9.44 -9.93 -6.53
C LYS A 418 8.66 -10.32 -5.27
N GLU A 419 8.38 -11.61 -5.09
CA GLU A 419 7.94 -12.16 -3.80
C GLU A 419 8.90 -11.71 -2.68
N GLY A 420 8.34 -11.36 -1.52
CA GLY A 420 9.08 -10.85 -0.37
C GLY A 420 9.27 -9.33 -0.39
N LEU A 421 10.37 -8.87 0.20
CA LEU A 421 10.63 -7.46 0.45
C LEU A 421 11.25 -6.77 -0.77
N ASN A 422 10.71 -5.62 -1.14
CA ASN A 422 11.15 -4.76 -2.24
C ASN A 422 11.25 -3.32 -1.75
N SER A 423 12.15 -2.53 -2.33
CA SER A 423 12.24 -1.09 -2.05
C SER A 423 12.64 -0.30 -3.29
N PHE A 424 12.17 0.94 -3.38
CA PHE A 424 12.58 1.91 -4.40
C PHE A 424 12.28 3.33 -3.93
N ASN A 425 12.97 4.32 -4.53
CA ASN A 425 12.52 5.71 -4.43
C ASN A 425 11.49 5.98 -5.52
N PHE A 426 10.30 6.40 -5.11
CA PHE A 426 9.26 6.88 -6.00
C PHE A 426 9.57 8.34 -6.35
N ALA A 427 10.02 8.59 -7.58
CA ALA A 427 10.24 9.94 -8.07
C ALA A 427 9.11 10.36 -9.02
N HIS A 428 8.49 11.50 -8.72
CA HIS A 428 7.52 12.12 -9.61
C HIS A 428 8.21 12.63 -10.89
N THR A 429 7.93 12.02 -12.04
CA THR A 429 8.21 12.62 -13.36
C THR A 429 7.11 13.62 -13.72
N ILE A 430 7.49 14.87 -13.97
CA ILE A 430 6.57 15.95 -14.31
C ILE A 430 5.89 15.65 -15.66
N TYR A 431 4.73 15.00 -15.62
CA TYR A 431 3.76 15.08 -16.71
C TYR A 431 2.93 16.36 -16.51
N PRO A 432 2.59 17.14 -17.55
CA PRO A 432 1.88 18.40 -17.36
C PRO A 432 0.56 18.26 -16.60
N ASP A 433 -0.17 17.18 -16.87
CA ASP A 433 -1.42 16.86 -16.17
C ASP A 433 -1.13 16.41 -14.72
N ASP A 434 0.00 15.79 -14.44
CA ASP A 434 0.31 15.22 -13.12
C ASP A 434 1.24 16.12 -12.28
N ALA A 435 1.40 17.38 -12.66
CA ALA A 435 2.27 18.33 -11.98
C ALA A 435 1.98 18.50 -10.48
N ASP A 436 0.76 18.21 -10.05
CA ASP A 436 0.32 18.28 -8.65
C ASP A 436 0.62 17.00 -7.85
N GLY A 437 1.22 15.98 -8.47
CA GLY A 437 1.55 14.68 -7.88
C GLY A 437 0.95 13.48 -8.62
N MET A 438 1.32 12.27 -8.19
CA MET A 438 0.97 11.02 -8.89
C MET A 438 0.51 9.92 -7.93
N PRO A 439 -0.55 9.16 -8.28
CA PRO A 439 -0.95 7.96 -7.56
C PRO A 439 0.03 6.79 -7.82
N LEU A 440 0.12 5.89 -6.85
CA LEU A 440 0.84 4.62 -6.97
C LEU A 440 -0.15 3.48 -7.28
N TYR A 441 0.18 2.65 -8.27
CA TYR A 441 -0.55 1.43 -8.62
C TYR A 441 0.36 0.21 -8.49
N LEU A 442 -0.27 -0.97 -8.40
CA LEU A 442 0.38 -2.27 -8.45
C LEU A 442 -0.12 -3.04 -9.67
N HIS A 443 0.77 -3.76 -10.34
CA HIS A 443 0.49 -4.71 -11.41
C HIS A 443 0.91 -6.09 -10.93
N PHE A 444 -0.06 -6.97 -10.72
CA PHE A 444 0.17 -8.35 -10.30
C PHE A 444 -0.57 -9.22 -11.29
N SER A 445 0.16 -9.85 -12.20
CA SER A 445 -0.45 -10.69 -13.24
C SER A 445 0.25 -12.01 -13.49
N SER A 446 -0.56 -13.00 -13.85
CA SER A 446 -0.15 -14.36 -14.20
C SER A 446 -0.07 -14.52 -15.72
N ASN A 447 0.90 -15.27 -16.21
CA ASN A 447 0.95 -15.65 -17.62
C ASN A 447 -0.06 -16.78 -17.96
N GLU A 448 -0.78 -17.31 -16.98
CA GLU A 448 -1.80 -18.34 -17.15
C GLU A 448 -3.19 -17.69 -17.23
N SER A 449 -3.89 -17.82 -18.37
CA SER A 449 -5.22 -17.22 -18.57
C SER A 449 -6.32 -17.78 -17.64
N SER A 450 -6.06 -18.91 -17.00
CA SER A 450 -6.98 -19.55 -16.05
C SER A 450 -6.79 -19.09 -14.60
N ASP A 451 -5.74 -18.33 -14.29
CA ASP A 451 -5.47 -17.88 -12.93
C ASP A 451 -6.27 -16.61 -12.63
N LYS A 452 -7.53 -16.81 -12.23
CA LYS A 452 -8.53 -15.74 -12.02
C LYS A 452 -8.96 -15.56 -10.56
N GLU A 453 -8.56 -16.47 -9.67
CA GLU A 453 -9.04 -16.50 -8.28
C GLU A 453 -7.95 -16.19 -7.25
N ARG A 454 -6.68 -16.15 -7.67
CA ARG A 454 -5.56 -15.95 -6.75
C ARG A 454 -5.41 -14.48 -6.39
N SER A 455 -5.07 -14.24 -5.13
CA SER A 455 -4.70 -12.92 -4.63
C SER A 455 -3.38 -12.96 -3.88
N ALA A 456 -2.65 -11.85 -3.95
CA ALA A 456 -1.44 -11.58 -3.20
C ALA A 456 -1.76 -10.66 -2.02
N ASN A 457 -1.07 -10.87 -0.90
CA ASN A 457 -1.10 -9.95 0.23
C ASN A 457 0.09 -9.00 0.11
N VAL A 458 -0.16 -7.70 0.19
CA VAL A 458 0.86 -6.67 0.02
C VAL A 458 0.83 -5.74 1.23
N ARG A 459 1.91 -5.70 2.00
CA ARG A 459 2.15 -4.59 2.93
C ARG A 459 2.95 -3.51 2.21
N LEU A 460 2.38 -2.32 2.15
CA LEU A 460 2.94 -1.14 1.53
C LEU A 460 3.32 -0.14 2.61
N MET A 461 4.57 0.30 2.63
CA MET A 461 5.05 1.31 3.57
C MET A 461 5.81 2.38 2.80
N ALA A 462 5.45 3.65 2.99
CA ALA A 462 6.03 4.72 2.18
C ALA A 462 6.20 6.04 2.94
N SER A 463 7.17 6.84 2.52
CA SER A 463 7.36 8.23 2.94
C SER A 463 7.01 9.21 1.82
N ASN A 464 6.85 10.48 2.17
CA ASN A 464 6.39 11.58 1.30
C ASN A 464 5.08 11.30 0.55
N THR A 465 4.18 10.56 1.18
CA THR A 465 2.91 10.12 0.59
C THR A 465 1.72 10.51 1.44
N GLU A 466 0.58 10.70 0.81
CA GLU A 466 -0.71 10.91 1.44
C GLU A 466 -1.76 9.95 0.85
N LYS A 467 -2.83 9.65 1.59
CA LYS A 467 -3.97 8.92 1.01
C LYS A 467 -4.84 9.86 0.19
N TYR A 468 -5.50 9.32 -0.84
CA TYR A 468 -6.57 10.01 -1.59
C TYR A 468 -7.86 9.19 -1.59
N PRO A 469 -9.04 9.80 -1.82
CA PRO A 469 -10.31 9.07 -1.84
C PRO A 469 -10.40 8.08 -3.02
N VAL A 470 -10.66 6.83 -2.69
CA VAL A 470 -10.98 5.76 -3.64
C VAL A 470 -12.33 5.16 -3.22
N PHE A 471 -13.30 5.18 -4.13
CA PHE A 471 -14.60 4.53 -3.94
C PHE A 471 -14.55 3.12 -4.54
N TYR A 472 -14.73 2.09 -3.73
CA TYR A 472 -14.86 0.71 -4.19
C TYR A 472 -16.34 0.31 -4.26
N ASN A 473 -16.76 -0.20 -5.41
CA ASN A 473 -18.12 -0.68 -5.65
C ASN A 473 -18.55 -1.74 -4.62
N ASP A 474 -19.77 -1.62 -4.07
CA ASP A 474 -20.34 -2.52 -3.05
C ASP A 474 -19.55 -2.62 -1.71
N GLU A 475 -18.43 -1.93 -1.57
CA GLU A 475 -17.60 -1.88 -0.36
C GLU A 475 -17.65 -0.52 0.32
N THR A 476 -17.51 0.56 -0.44
CA THR A 476 -17.52 1.93 0.09
C THR A 476 -18.94 2.47 0.14
N THR A 477 -19.41 2.85 1.33
CA THR A 477 -20.69 3.54 1.45
C THR A 477 -20.58 5.01 1.03
N GLN A 478 -21.69 5.61 0.59
CA GLN A 478 -21.73 7.04 0.26
C GLN A 478 -21.29 7.95 1.44
N ASN A 479 -21.60 7.55 2.68
CA ASN A 479 -21.17 8.30 3.86
C ASN A 479 -19.65 8.18 4.11
N GLU A 480 -19.05 7.03 3.87
CA GLU A 480 -17.59 6.87 3.93
C GLU A 480 -16.90 7.65 2.82
N TRP A 481 -17.46 7.66 1.62
CA TRP A 481 -16.98 8.49 0.51
C TRP A 481 -16.93 9.98 0.90
N GLU A 482 -18.01 10.52 1.46
CA GLU A 482 -18.08 11.91 1.91
C GLU A 482 -17.07 12.22 3.04
N GLN A 483 -16.84 11.26 3.93
CA GLN A 483 -15.82 11.36 4.97
C GLN A 483 -14.40 11.33 4.37
N MET A 484 -14.11 10.45 3.41
CA MET A 484 -12.82 10.41 2.70
C MET A 484 -12.56 11.71 1.95
N LEU A 485 -13.57 12.27 1.26
CA LEU A 485 -13.45 13.56 0.58
C LEU A 485 -13.04 14.69 1.53
N THR A 486 -13.50 14.62 2.79
CA THR A 486 -13.16 15.58 3.86
C THR A 486 -11.79 15.31 4.46
N GLN A 487 -11.51 14.05 4.80
CA GLN A 487 -10.29 13.62 5.49
C GLN A 487 -9.05 13.73 4.59
N TYR A 488 -9.16 13.25 3.34
CA TYR A 488 -8.09 13.24 2.35
C TYR A 488 -8.26 14.41 1.37
N SER A 489 -8.35 15.64 1.90
CA SER A 489 -8.79 16.81 1.12
C SER A 489 -7.73 17.44 0.20
N LYS A 490 -6.46 17.05 0.34
CA LYS A 490 -5.35 17.68 -0.40
C LYS A 490 -5.10 17.11 -1.80
N PRO A 491 -5.07 15.77 -2.03
CA PRO A 491 -4.78 15.25 -3.36
C PRO A 491 -5.82 15.70 -4.40
N GLU A 492 -5.36 16.08 -5.58
CA GLU A 492 -6.19 16.53 -6.71
C GLU A 492 -6.84 15.35 -7.46
N ARG A 493 -6.73 14.14 -6.91
CA ARG A 493 -7.21 12.88 -7.48
C ARG A 493 -8.30 12.26 -6.62
N LEU A 494 -9.27 11.68 -7.32
CA LEU A 494 -10.38 10.89 -6.82
C LEU A 494 -10.52 9.69 -7.76
N GLU A 495 -10.82 8.51 -7.24
CA GLU A 495 -11.05 7.33 -8.10
C GLU A 495 -12.32 6.59 -7.70
N MET A 496 -13.00 6.05 -8.70
CA MET A 496 -14.04 5.04 -8.55
C MET A 496 -13.52 3.73 -9.15
N VAL A 497 -13.61 2.65 -8.39
CA VAL A 497 -13.19 1.30 -8.76
C VAL A 497 -14.42 0.40 -8.75
N GLY A 498 -14.90 0.08 -9.95
CA GLY A 498 -15.91 -0.93 -10.22
C GLY A 498 -15.31 -2.33 -10.37
N ASN A 499 -16.12 -3.28 -10.82
CA ASN A 499 -15.68 -4.64 -11.10
C ASN A 499 -14.87 -4.71 -12.39
N ASN A 500 -15.27 -3.95 -13.41
CA ASN A 500 -14.65 -3.96 -14.73
C ASN A 500 -14.10 -2.59 -15.14
N MET A 501 -14.30 -1.55 -14.33
CA MET A 501 -13.92 -0.18 -14.67
C MET A 501 -13.24 0.57 -13.53
N ILE A 502 -12.26 1.39 -13.89
CA ILE A 502 -11.65 2.40 -13.01
C ILE A 502 -11.87 3.77 -13.65
N LEU A 503 -12.44 4.71 -12.90
CA LEU A 503 -12.64 6.09 -13.33
C LEU A 503 -11.84 7.04 -12.44
N ASP A 504 -10.78 7.62 -13.00
CA ASP A 504 -10.02 8.72 -12.39
C ASP A 504 -10.75 10.04 -12.62
N ILE A 505 -10.82 10.85 -11.57
CA ILE A 505 -11.56 12.12 -11.52
C ILE A 505 -10.65 13.18 -10.89
N ARG A 506 -10.61 14.37 -11.52
CA ARG A 506 -9.98 15.54 -10.92
C ARG A 506 -10.87 16.13 -9.84
N ARG A 507 -10.35 16.25 -8.62
CA ARG A 507 -11.08 16.81 -7.47
C ARG A 507 -11.69 18.17 -7.77
N SER A 508 -10.95 19.07 -8.43
CA SER A 508 -11.41 20.43 -8.77
C SER A 508 -12.62 20.46 -9.71
N TYR A 509 -12.91 19.35 -10.40
CA TYR A 509 -14.03 19.22 -11.34
C TYR A 509 -15.12 18.27 -10.83
N TYR A 510 -14.94 17.68 -9.65
CA TYR A 510 -15.92 16.80 -9.04
C TYR A 510 -17.11 17.60 -8.50
N SER A 511 -18.31 17.11 -8.80
CA SER A 511 -19.56 17.53 -8.17
C SER A 511 -20.18 16.35 -7.42
N PRO A 512 -20.79 16.57 -6.24
CA PRO A 512 -21.41 15.49 -5.48
C PRO A 512 -22.38 14.65 -6.33
N THR A 513 -22.18 13.34 -6.31
CA THR A 513 -22.97 12.35 -7.04
C THR A 513 -23.17 11.10 -6.16
N ASN A 514 -24.13 10.25 -6.54
CA ASN A 514 -24.33 8.95 -5.91
C ASN A 514 -23.31 7.96 -6.51
N MET A 515 -22.24 7.66 -5.78
CA MET A 515 -21.12 6.90 -6.31
C MET A 515 -21.48 5.43 -6.59
N GLN A 516 -22.35 4.82 -5.77
CA GLN A 516 -22.81 3.46 -6.01
C GLN A 516 -23.62 3.39 -7.31
N GLU A 517 -24.60 4.29 -7.47
CA GLU A 517 -25.39 4.36 -8.70
C GLU A 517 -24.55 4.69 -9.94
N LEU A 518 -23.52 5.53 -9.78
CA LEU A 518 -22.58 5.81 -10.85
C LEU A 518 -21.83 4.54 -11.27
N SER A 519 -21.27 3.81 -10.31
CA SER A 519 -20.58 2.55 -10.56
C SER A 519 -21.50 1.53 -11.24
N ASP A 520 -22.71 1.35 -10.71
CA ASP A 520 -23.74 0.46 -11.28
C ASP A 520 -24.06 0.81 -12.74
N VAL A 521 -24.13 2.10 -13.09
CA VAL A 521 -24.36 2.55 -14.47
C VAL A 521 -23.25 2.10 -15.41
N TYR A 522 -21.99 2.21 -14.98
CA TYR A 522 -20.87 1.81 -15.84
C TYR A 522 -20.87 0.31 -16.07
N GLU A 523 -21.11 -0.49 -15.03
CA GLU A 523 -21.22 -1.95 -15.14
C GLU A 523 -22.43 -2.37 -16.00
N GLU A 524 -23.58 -1.73 -15.80
CA GLU A 524 -24.82 -2.05 -16.51
C GLU A 524 -24.71 -1.79 -18.03
N VAL A 525 -24.11 -0.68 -18.44
CA VAL A 525 -24.04 -0.32 -19.86
C VAL A 525 -22.80 -0.92 -20.55
N LEU A 526 -21.81 -1.37 -19.78
CA LEU A 526 -20.72 -2.20 -20.31
C LEU A 526 -21.23 -3.54 -20.86
N GLU A 527 -22.20 -4.18 -20.17
CA GLU A 527 -22.79 -5.47 -20.58
C GLU A 527 -23.24 -5.51 -22.06
N PRO A 528 -24.16 -4.66 -22.54
CA PRO A 528 -24.56 -4.67 -23.95
C PRO A 528 -23.42 -4.29 -24.91
N THR A 529 -22.45 -3.51 -24.44
CA THR A 529 -21.27 -3.10 -25.21
C THR A 529 -20.36 -4.30 -25.49
N GLU A 530 -20.12 -5.15 -24.48
CA GLU A 530 -19.35 -6.39 -24.60
C GLU A 530 -20.13 -7.50 -25.32
N LEU A 531 -21.45 -7.63 -25.07
CA LEU A 531 -22.30 -8.57 -25.79
C LEU A 531 -22.25 -8.34 -27.30
N ALA A 532 -22.28 -7.09 -27.76
CA ALA A 532 -22.14 -6.77 -29.19
C ALA A 532 -20.79 -7.18 -29.79
N ALA A 533 -19.77 -7.35 -28.95
CA ALA A 533 -18.46 -7.90 -29.30
C ALA A 533 -18.40 -9.43 -29.15
N GLY A 534 -19.51 -10.10 -28.86
CA GLY A 534 -19.58 -11.55 -28.64
C GLY A 534 -18.88 -11.98 -27.35
N ILE A 535 -18.92 -11.14 -26.31
CA ILE A 535 -18.27 -11.36 -25.02
C ILE A 535 -19.34 -11.49 -23.93
N SER A 536 -19.31 -12.59 -23.18
CA SER A 536 -20.19 -12.86 -22.05
C SER A 536 -19.51 -13.82 -21.06
N ASN A 537 -19.49 -13.47 -19.78
CA ASN A 537 -19.01 -14.36 -18.71
C ASN A 537 -19.87 -15.62 -18.52
N SER A 538 -21.08 -15.64 -19.08
CA SER A 538 -21.98 -16.80 -19.04
C SER A 538 -21.75 -17.79 -20.19
N ASP A 539 -20.91 -17.44 -21.17
CA ASP A 539 -20.64 -18.30 -22.31
C ASP A 539 -19.98 -19.62 -21.86
N THR A 540 -20.30 -20.71 -22.53
CA THR A 540 -19.67 -22.01 -22.26
C THR A 540 -18.25 -22.12 -22.80
N ASN A 541 -17.90 -21.30 -23.79
CA ASN A 541 -16.58 -21.20 -24.38
C ASN A 541 -15.77 -20.08 -23.69
N PRO A 542 -14.68 -20.41 -22.97
CA PRO A 542 -13.82 -19.41 -22.33
C PRO A 542 -13.18 -18.39 -23.27
N LEU A 543 -13.13 -18.65 -24.59
CA LEU A 543 -12.69 -17.65 -25.57
C LEU A 543 -13.58 -16.41 -25.58
N HIS A 544 -14.84 -16.53 -25.16
CA HIS A 544 -15.83 -15.45 -25.19
C HIS A 544 -16.08 -14.83 -23.82
N HIS A 545 -15.33 -15.19 -22.78
CA HIS A 545 -15.44 -14.55 -21.46
C HIS A 545 -14.85 -13.13 -21.49
N SER A 546 -15.33 -12.25 -20.62
CA SER A 546 -14.77 -10.89 -20.48
C SER A 546 -13.30 -10.92 -20.10
N ASP A 547 -12.58 -9.83 -20.44
CA ASP A 547 -11.22 -9.62 -19.94
C ASP A 547 -11.31 -9.37 -18.43
N ASP A 548 -10.51 -10.08 -17.65
CA ASP A 548 -10.46 -9.91 -16.19
C ASP A 548 -9.79 -8.56 -15.80
N ASN A 549 -9.13 -7.90 -16.75
CA ASN A 549 -8.49 -6.61 -16.54
C ASN A 549 -9.47 -5.44 -16.77
N PRO A 550 -9.47 -4.42 -15.89
CA PRO A 550 -10.42 -3.32 -15.98
C PRO A 550 -10.13 -2.39 -17.16
N TYR A 551 -11.18 -1.74 -17.66
CA TYR A 551 -11.03 -0.50 -18.40
C TYR A 551 -10.66 0.62 -17.44
N ILE A 552 -9.69 1.47 -17.79
CA ILE A 552 -9.40 2.68 -17.01
C ILE A 552 -9.67 3.92 -17.84
N PHE A 553 -10.44 4.87 -17.29
CA PHE A 553 -10.61 6.22 -17.82
C PHE A 553 -9.79 7.21 -16.99
N LEU A 554 -8.75 7.78 -17.59
CA LEU A 554 -7.92 8.82 -16.99
C LEU A 554 -8.43 10.22 -17.33
N ALA A 555 -8.48 11.08 -16.31
CA ALA A 555 -8.81 12.50 -16.44
C ALA A 555 -7.60 13.27 -17.00
N ARG A 556 -7.63 13.57 -18.30
CA ARG A 556 -6.52 14.18 -19.07
C ARG A 556 -6.94 15.47 -19.77
N ASN A 557 -5.98 16.31 -20.15
CA ASN A 557 -6.26 17.48 -20.98
C ASN A 557 -6.15 17.13 -22.48
N THR A 558 -7.01 16.22 -22.95
CA THR A 558 -7.15 15.85 -24.37
C THR A 558 -8.13 16.79 -25.10
N ASP A 559 -8.30 16.69 -26.42
CA ASP A 559 -9.30 17.52 -27.12
C ASP A 559 -10.75 17.14 -26.78
N TYR A 560 -11.03 15.85 -26.58
CA TYR A 560 -12.35 15.34 -26.23
C TYR A 560 -12.26 14.04 -25.41
N MET A 561 -12.20 12.89 -26.07
CA MET A 561 -11.92 11.58 -25.50
C MET A 561 -10.96 10.85 -26.45
N ALA A 562 -10.22 9.87 -25.94
CA ALA A 562 -9.29 9.10 -26.76
C ALA A 562 -8.93 7.76 -26.11
N LYS A 563 -8.74 6.75 -26.95
CA LYS A 563 -8.14 5.46 -26.61
C LYS A 563 -6.62 5.47 -26.80
N TYR A 564 -5.89 5.03 -25.79
CA TYR A 564 -4.44 4.74 -25.83
C TYR A 564 -4.20 3.23 -25.73
N ASP A 565 -2.94 2.79 -25.70
CA ASP A 565 -2.62 1.35 -25.70
C ASP A 565 -3.11 0.63 -24.45
N ASP A 566 -3.08 1.29 -23.30
CA ASP A 566 -3.32 0.73 -21.96
C ASP A 566 -4.39 1.48 -21.14
N TYR A 567 -4.87 2.64 -21.61
CA TYR A 567 -5.93 3.40 -20.95
C TYR A 567 -6.83 4.14 -21.93
N LEU A 568 -7.99 4.56 -21.43
CA LEU A 568 -8.90 5.50 -22.07
C LEU A 568 -8.75 6.87 -21.39
N ALA A 569 -8.97 7.95 -22.13
CA ALA A 569 -8.85 9.30 -21.60
C ALA A 569 -10.07 10.15 -21.94
N TYR A 570 -10.40 11.07 -21.05
CA TYR A 570 -11.42 12.10 -21.29
C TYR A 570 -10.92 13.47 -20.87
N ASN A 571 -11.38 14.51 -21.59
CA ASN A 571 -11.11 15.89 -21.27
C ASN A 571 -11.81 16.27 -19.95
N TYR A 572 -11.03 16.36 -18.87
CA TYR A 572 -11.59 16.66 -17.55
C TYR A 572 -12.17 18.08 -17.44
N LEU A 573 -11.72 19.03 -18.27
CA LEU A 573 -12.22 20.41 -18.27
C LEU A 573 -13.68 20.49 -18.75
N SER A 574 -14.03 19.70 -19.77
CA SER A 574 -15.35 19.77 -20.42
C SER A 574 -16.26 18.59 -20.16
N LEU A 575 -15.73 17.42 -19.79
CA LEU A 575 -16.51 16.17 -19.76
C LEU A 575 -16.71 15.58 -18.37
N THR A 576 -16.01 16.03 -17.33
CA THR A 576 -16.15 15.45 -15.98
C THR A 576 -17.60 15.34 -15.53
N HIS A 577 -18.43 16.38 -15.73
CA HIS A 577 -19.86 16.33 -15.37
C HIS A 577 -20.62 15.16 -16.05
N ARG A 578 -20.30 14.85 -17.30
CA ARG A 578 -20.91 13.75 -18.06
C ARG A 578 -20.40 12.38 -17.63
N MET A 579 -19.14 12.31 -17.17
CA MET A 579 -18.53 11.08 -16.68
C MET A 579 -19.04 10.69 -15.30
N ILE A 580 -19.44 11.66 -14.46
CA ILE A 580 -19.80 11.40 -13.04
C ILE A 580 -21.29 11.56 -12.72
N THR A 581 -22.11 11.97 -13.69
CA THR A 581 -23.58 12.06 -13.51
C THR A 581 -24.22 10.79 -14.06
N PRO A 582 -24.87 9.94 -13.23
CA PRO A 582 -25.38 8.64 -13.65
C PRO A 582 -26.27 8.67 -14.91
N GLU A 583 -27.22 9.61 -14.98
CA GLU A 583 -28.12 9.75 -16.15
C GLU A 583 -27.36 10.12 -17.43
N GLU A 584 -26.34 10.98 -17.32
CA GLU A 584 -25.53 11.39 -18.47
C GLU A 584 -24.59 10.26 -18.91
N ALA A 585 -23.85 9.66 -17.97
CA ALA A 585 -22.91 8.57 -18.24
C ALA A 585 -23.61 7.39 -18.94
N ARG A 586 -24.79 7.02 -18.46
CA ARG A 586 -25.65 5.96 -19.03
C ARG A 586 -25.90 6.16 -20.53
N ASN A 587 -26.18 7.40 -20.94
CA ASN A 587 -26.55 7.73 -22.32
C ASN A 587 -25.38 8.29 -23.15
N PHE A 588 -24.18 8.42 -22.56
CA PHE A 588 -23.11 9.17 -23.19
C PHE A 588 -22.34 8.31 -24.20
N TRP A 589 -22.67 8.48 -25.48
CA TRP A 589 -22.00 7.81 -26.62
C TRP A 589 -20.46 7.82 -26.55
N GLY A 590 -19.86 8.92 -26.08
CA GLY A 590 -18.41 9.06 -26.03
C GLY A 590 -17.73 7.97 -25.19
N ILE A 591 -18.29 7.61 -24.03
CA ILE A 591 -17.74 6.56 -23.16
C ILE A 591 -17.67 5.23 -23.92
N TRP A 592 -18.81 4.83 -24.47
CA TRP A 592 -18.97 3.53 -25.12
C TRP A 592 -18.26 3.45 -26.48
N HIS A 593 -18.05 4.60 -27.13
CA HIS A 593 -17.19 4.71 -28.32
C HIS A 593 -15.73 4.41 -27.97
N GLU A 594 -15.18 5.00 -26.91
CA GLU A 594 -13.79 4.74 -26.51
C GLU A 594 -13.60 3.30 -26.00
N VAL A 595 -14.56 2.77 -25.23
CA VAL A 595 -14.60 1.33 -24.87
C VAL A 595 -14.60 0.48 -26.13
N GLY A 596 -15.44 0.83 -27.12
CA GLY A 596 -15.53 0.14 -28.40
C GLY A 596 -14.20 0.07 -29.16
N HIS A 597 -13.32 1.08 -29.08
CA HIS A 597 -12.00 1.03 -29.71
C HIS A 597 -11.13 -0.12 -29.17
N THR A 598 -11.36 -0.55 -27.92
CA THR A 598 -10.66 -1.70 -27.35
C THR A 598 -11.22 -3.04 -27.84
N LEU A 599 -12.50 -3.08 -28.24
CA LEU A 599 -13.25 -4.27 -28.64
C LEU A 599 -13.19 -4.58 -30.14
N GLN A 600 -12.69 -3.64 -30.96
CA GLN A 600 -12.61 -3.79 -32.41
C GLN A 600 -11.87 -5.06 -32.83
N THR A 601 -12.61 -5.99 -33.43
CA THR A 601 -12.03 -7.21 -34.01
C THR A 601 -11.23 -6.91 -35.29
N PRO A 602 -10.04 -7.51 -35.49
CA PRO A 602 -9.22 -7.33 -36.68
C PRO A 602 -9.95 -7.57 -38.00
N GLY A 603 -10.90 -8.50 -38.02
CA GLY A 603 -11.68 -8.85 -39.21
C GLY A 603 -12.61 -7.75 -39.73
N LEU A 604 -12.91 -6.75 -38.91
CA LEU A 604 -13.78 -5.62 -39.25
C LEU A 604 -13.00 -4.28 -39.32
N LYS A 605 -11.67 -4.34 -39.53
CA LYS A 605 -10.75 -3.20 -39.41
C LYS A 605 -9.89 -2.97 -40.66
N TRP A 606 -10.54 -2.80 -41.81
CA TRP A 606 -9.88 -2.31 -43.04
C TRP A 606 -9.68 -0.79 -43.03
N SER A 607 -9.02 -0.25 -44.07
CA SER A 607 -8.67 1.17 -44.14
C SER A 607 -9.88 2.09 -43.92
N GLY A 608 -9.73 3.05 -43.00
CA GLY A 608 -10.76 4.02 -42.67
C GLY A 608 -11.90 3.49 -41.77
N GLN A 609 -11.81 2.27 -41.24
CA GLN A 609 -12.84 1.67 -40.37
C GLN A 609 -12.63 1.87 -38.88
N GLY A 610 -11.44 2.31 -38.42
CA GLY A 610 -11.16 2.50 -37.00
C GLY A 610 -12.24 3.32 -36.29
N GLU A 611 -12.76 4.32 -36.99
CA GLU A 611 -13.77 5.27 -36.55
C GLU A 611 -15.21 4.90 -37.00
N VAL A 612 -15.38 3.80 -37.73
CA VAL A 612 -16.68 3.31 -38.22
C VAL A 612 -17.12 2.08 -37.43
N SER A 613 -16.31 1.02 -37.40
CA SER A 613 -16.69 -0.24 -36.75
C SER A 613 -16.76 -0.13 -35.23
N VAL A 614 -16.03 0.82 -34.64
CA VAL A 614 -16.17 1.18 -33.21
C VAL A 614 -17.61 1.54 -32.82
N ASN A 615 -18.40 2.05 -33.75
CA ASN A 615 -19.80 2.43 -33.49
C ASN A 615 -20.76 1.25 -33.46
N ILE A 616 -20.30 0.01 -33.67
CA ILE A 616 -21.08 -1.21 -33.35
C ILE A 616 -21.37 -1.25 -31.85
N TYR A 617 -20.32 -1.05 -31.04
CA TYR A 617 -20.38 -1.20 -29.59
C TYR A 617 -21.09 -0.02 -28.91
N ALA A 618 -20.79 1.21 -29.35
CA ALA A 618 -21.50 2.39 -28.86
C ALA A 618 -23.00 2.39 -29.25
N PHE A 619 -23.33 1.83 -30.42
CA PHE A 619 -24.73 1.64 -30.81
C PHE A 619 -25.44 0.63 -29.93
N ALA A 620 -24.80 -0.48 -29.58
CA ALA A 620 -25.35 -1.47 -28.66
C ALA A 620 -25.72 -0.85 -27.30
N ALA A 621 -24.82 -0.06 -26.72
CA ALA A 621 -25.12 0.72 -25.51
C ALA A 621 -26.32 1.68 -25.69
N ARG A 622 -26.45 2.32 -26.86
CA ARG A 622 -27.60 3.19 -27.14
C ARG A 622 -28.90 2.41 -27.33
N ALA A 623 -28.87 1.32 -28.09
CA ALA A 623 -30.01 0.46 -28.35
C ALA A 623 -30.54 -0.13 -27.04
N TYR A 624 -29.63 -0.53 -26.15
CA TYR A 624 -29.97 -0.93 -24.78
C TYR A 624 -30.75 0.15 -24.00
N ASN A 625 -30.27 1.39 -24.05
CA ASN A 625 -30.86 2.49 -23.29
C ASN A 625 -32.08 3.16 -23.98
N THR A 626 -32.44 2.74 -25.20
CA THR A 626 -33.46 3.41 -26.02
C THR A 626 -34.52 2.41 -26.49
N PRO A 627 -35.80 2.57 -26.11
CA PRO A 627 -36.88 1.75 -26.63
C PRO A 627 -36.89 1.72 -28.17
N ILE A 628 -37.15 0.56 -28.78
CA ILE A 628 -37.02 0.36 -30.23
C ILE A 628 -37.81 1.39 -31.07
N ASN A 629 -38.99 1.81 -30.61
CA ASN A 629 -39.81 2.83 -31.28
C ASN A 629 -39.15 4.22 -31.30
N GLU A 630 -38.41 4.57 -30.26
CA GLU A 630 -37.64 5.81 -30.19
C GLU A 630 -36.33 5.68 -30.97
N LEU A 631 -35.70 4.49 -30.91
CA LEU A 631 -34.47 4.19 -31.64
C LEU A 631 -34.69 4.32 -33.16
N VAL A 632 -35.73 3.70 -33.72
CA VAL A 632 -36.02 3.84 -35.16
C VAL A 632 -36.35 5.27 -35.56
N THR A 633 -37.01 6.05 -34.69
CA THR A 633 -37.27 7.48 -34.93
C THR A 633 -35.96 8.27 -35.04
N MET A 634 -34.92 7.87 -34.31
CA MET A 634 -33.59 8.47 -34.35
C MET A 634 -32.82 8.11 -35.62
N TYR A 635 -32.93 6.87 -36.10
CA TYR A 635 -32.10 6.34 -37.18
C TYR A 635 -32.74 6.40 -38.57
N ASP A 636 -34.07 6.45 -38.72
CA ASP A 636 -34.73 6.61 -40.02
C ASP A 636 -34.18 7.79 -40.87
N PRO A 637 -33.93 9.00 -40.30
CA PRO A 637 -33.32 10.09 -41.04
C PRO A 637 -31.87 9.80 -41.48
N GLU A 638 -31.08 9.14 -40.64
CA GLU A 638 -29.68 8.79 -40.94
C GLU A 638 -29.60 7.72 -42.04
N PHE A 639 -30.49 6.72 -41.99
CA PHE A 639 -30.64 5.72 -43.05
C PHE A 639 -31.11 6.33 -44.37
N THR A 640 -32.10 7.23 -44.33
CA THR A 640 -32.54 7.98 -45.52
C THR A 640 -31.37 8.72 -46.18
N LYS A 641 -30.52 9.37 -45.38
CA LYS A 641 -29.32 10.04 -45.86
C LYS A 641 -28.29 9.06 -46.43
N ALA A 642 -28.02 7.96 -45.74
CA ALA A 642 -27.09 6.93 -46.19
C ALA A 642 -27.54 6.28 -47.51
N PHE A 643 -28.83 5.93 -47.64
CA PHE A 643 -29.40 5.38 -48.87
C PHE A 643 -29.33 6.36 -50.04
N SER A 644 -29.55 7.66 -49.79
CA SER A 644 -29.32 8.70 -50.79
C SER A 644 -27.85 8.74 -51.22
N ASN A 645 -26.91 8.71 -50.28
CA ASN A 645 -25.48 8.72 -50.56
C ASN A 645 -25.01 7.50 -51.37
N LEU A 646 -25.57 6.32 -51.12
CA LEU A 646 -25.27 5.09 -51.89
C LEU A 646 -25.55 5.24 -53.39
N THR A 647 -26.47 6.12 -53.79
CA THR A 647 -26.75 6.39 -55.21
C THR A 647 -25.71 7.28 -55.89
N GLN A 648 -24.85 7.93 -55.10
CA GLN A 648 -23.85 8.91 -55.57
C GLN A 648 -22.43 8.34 -55.65
N VAL A 649 -22.22 7.11 -55.17
CA VAL A 649 -20.91 6.47 -55.10
C VAL A 649 -20.91 5.12 -55.84
N SER A 650 -19.73 4.68 -56.25
CA SER A 650 -19.53 3.40 -56.93
C SER A 650 -18.92 2.33 -56.01
N THR A 651 -18.22 2.72 -54.95
CA THR A 651 -17.56 1.79 -54.02
C THR A 651 -17.82 2.17 -52.56
N TYR A 652 -17.74 1.20 -51.65
CA TYR A 652 -17.91 1.43 -50.21
C TYR A 652 -16.94 2.49 -49.65
N SER A 653 -15.70 2.50 -50.13
CA SER A 653 -14.65 3.42 -49.67
C SER A 653 -14.95 4.91 -49.95
N GLU A 654 -15.81 5.20 -50.94
CA GLU A 654 -16.23 6.56 -51.28
C GLU A 654 -17.31 7.11 -50.34
N LEU A 655 -17.97 6.24 -49.56
CA LEU A 655 -18.98 6.67 -48.58
C LEU A 655 -18.32 7.44 -47.43
N GLU A 656 -19.00 8.50 -47.00
CA GLU A 656 -18.62 9.19 -45.77
C GLU A 656 -18.75 8.26 -44.56
N ARG A 657 -17.93 8.49 -43.53
CA ARG A 657 -17.86 7.69 -42.30
C ARG A 657 -19.25 7.39 -41.71
N ALA A 658 -20.10 8.42 -41.61
CA ALA A 658 -21.45 8.29 -41.05
C ALA A 658 -22.35 7.35 -41.86
N SER A 659 -22.25 7.35 -43.19
CA SER A 659 -23.02 6.41 -44.03
C SER A 659 -22.46 4.98 -43.95
N ARG A 660 -21.14 4.84 -43.79
CA ARG A 660 -20.50 3.52 -43.59
C ARG A 660 -20.91 2.86 -42.28
N GLU A 661 -21.13 3.65 -41.24
CA GLU A 661 -21.61 3.19 -39.94
C GLU A 661 -23.01 2.59 -40.03
N MET A 662 -23.90 3.20 -40.81
CA MET A 662 -25.27 2.70 -40.99
C MET A 662 -25.32 1.28 -41.54
N MET A 663 -24.30 0.81 -42.28
CA MET A 663 -24.24 -0.58 -42.74
C MET A 663 -24.25 -1.58 -41.58
N PHE A 664 -23.49 -1.30 -40.52
CA PHE A 664 -23.45 -2.18 -39.35
C PHE A 664 -24.75 -2.10 -38.54
N HIS A 665 -25.31 -0.90 -38.35
CA HIS A 665 -26.61 -0.75 -37.68
C HIS A 665 -27.75 -1.38 -38.50
N HIS A 666 -27.58 -1.45 -39.82
CA HIS A 666 -28.56 -2.09 -40.70
C HIS A 666 -28.67 -3.57 -40.39
N MET A 667 -27.55 -4.23 -40.10
CA MET A 667 -27.55 -5.64 -39.70
C MET A 667 -28.38 -5.83 -38.41
N PHE A 668 -28.26 -4.94 -37.42
CA PHE A 668 -29.11 -4.98 -36.22
C PHE A 668 -30.60 -4.84 -36.54
N PHE A 669 -30.99 -3.86 -37.36
CA PHE A 669 -32.42 -3.68 -37.68
C PHE A 669 -33.00 -4.82 -38.54
N VAL A 670 -32.16 -5.55 -39.28
CA VAL A 670 -32.58 -6.70 -40.10
C VAL A 670 -32.63 -8.00 -39.28
N PHE A 671 -31.61 -8.27 -38.46
CA PHE A 671 -31.39 -9.57 -37.84
C PHE A 671 -31.62 -9.60 -36.33
N GLY A 672 -31.68 -8.44 -35.68
CA GLY A 672 -31.85 -8.30 -34.24
C GLY A 672 -30.54 -8.15 -33.46
N GLU A 673 -30.66 -8.33 -32.16
CA GLU A 673 -29.67 -8.05 -31.13
C GLU A 673 -28.42 -8.95 -31.18
N THR A 674 -28.56 -10.22 -31.61
CA THR A 674 -27.45 -11.20 -31.57
C THR A 674 -26.52 -11.15 -32.78
N VAL A 675 -26.91 -10.47 -33.87
CA VAL A 675 -26.19 -10.59 -35.16
C VAL A 675 -24.72 -10.20 -35.06
N MET A 676 -24.40 -9.14 -34.31
CA MET A 676 -23.03 -8.71 -34.11
C MET A 676 -22.32 -9.59 -33.08
N HIS A 677 -23.01 -10.02 -32.02
CA HIS A 677 -22.49 -10.97 -31.05
C HIS A 677 -21.98 -12.24 -31.75
N ASP A 678 -22.85 -12.90 -32.51
CA ASP A 678 -22.57 -14.18 -33.15
C ASP A 678 -21.50 -14.05 -34.25
N LEU A 679 -21.47 -12.90 -34.94
CA LEU A 679 -20.44 -12.60 -35.92
C LEU A 679 -19.07 -12.51 -35.25
N HIS A 680 -18.95 -11.77 -34.15
CA HIS A 680 -17.68 -11.64 -33.44
C HIS A 680 -17.20 -12.99 -32.88
N GLN A 681 -18.09 -13.79 -32.29
CA GLN A 681 -17.72 -15.13 -31.81
C GLN A 681 -17.18 -16.01 -32.93
N ARG A 682 -17.86 -16.05 -34.08
CA ARG A 682 -17.39 -16.81 -35.26
C ARG A 682 -16.03 -16.34 -35.75
N TYR A 683 -15.79 -15.03 -35.78
CA TYR A 683 -14.47 -14.47 -36.13
C TYR A 683 -13.40 -14.95 -35.15
N ARG A 684 -13.66 -14.84 -33.84
CA ARG A 684 -12.72 -15.25 -32.79
C ARG A 684 -12.41 -16.74 -32.86
N GLU A 685 -13.42 -17.58 -32.99
CA GLU A 685 -13.27 -19.03 -33.10
C GLU A 685 -12.47 -19.45 -34.34
N ASN A 686 -12.64 -18.76 -35.48
CA ASN A 686 -11.82 -19.01 -36.65
C ASN A 686 -10.36 -18.54 -36.47
N ILE A 687 -10.14 -17.39 -35.81
CA ILE A 687 -8.79 -16.89 -35.49
C ILE A 687 -8.03 -17.90 -34.61
N HIS A 688 -8.71 -18.50 -33.64
CA HIS A 688 -8.12 -19.52 -32.76
C HIS A 688 -8.17 -20.95 -33.34
N GLY A 689 -8.80 -21.13 -34.50
CA GLY A 689 -8.91 -22.42 -35.18
C GLY A 689 -9.84 -23.43 -34.48
N GLU A 690 -10.76 -22.97 -33.63
CA GLU A 690 -11.81 -23.80 -33.03
C GLU A 690 -12.90 -24.16 -34.05
N ILE A 691 -13.22 -23.20 -34.93
CA ILE A 691 -13.94 -23.42 -36.18
C ILE A 691 -12.95 -23.26 -37.33
N ASN A 692 -13.19 -24.00 -38.41
CA ASN A 692 -12.37 -23.94 -39.61
C ASN A 692 -13.27 -23.69 -40.83
N ASP A 693 -13.71 -22.44 -40.98
CA ASP A 693 -14.33 -21.99 -42.22
C ASP A 693 -13.25 -21.87 -43.29
N PRO A 694 -13.28 -22.68 -44.36
CA PRO A 694 -12.17 -22.77 -45.32
C PRO A 694 -11.93 -21.47 -46.10
N GLU A 695 -12.92 -20.60 -46.17
CA GLU A 695 -12.84 -19.28 -46.80
C GLU A 695 -12.46 -18.16 -45.82
N PHE A 696 -12.27 -18.46 -44.54
CA PHE A 696 -11.79 -17.49 -43.57
C PHE A 696 -10.28 -17.30 -43.69
N GLU A 697 -9.90 -16.12 -44.15
CA GLU A 697 -8.54 -15.61 -44.08
C GLU A 697 -8.63 -14.12 -43.81
N ILE A 698 -7.92 -13.58 -42.81
CA ILE A 698 -7.91 -12.13 -42.61
C ILE A 698 -7.22 -11.50 -43.83
N GLY A 699 -8.03 -10.87 -44.67
CA GLY A 699 -7.59 -10.33 -45.95
C GLY A 699 -6.39 -9.40 -45.84
N SER A 700 -5.47 -9.51 -46.79
CA SER A 700 -4.28 -8.65 -46.90
C SER A 700 -4.62 -7.28 -47.49
N THR A 701 -5.79 -7.15 -48.11
CA THR A 701 -6.33 -5.91 -48.68
C THR A 701 -7.72 -5.60 -48.12
N ASP A 702 -8.14 -4.34 -48.20
CA ASP A 702 -9.48 -3.91 -47.77
C ASP A 702 -10.58 -4.68 -48.52
N GLU A 703 -10.39 -4.96 -49.81
CA GLU A 703 -11.34 -5.72 -50.63
C GLU A 703 -11.47 -7.16 -50.15
N GLU A 704 -10.35 -7.84 -49.87
CA GLU A 704 -10.36 -9.20 -49.33
C GLU A 704 -11.07 -9.26 -47.97
N GLN A 705 -10.83 -8.30 -47.07
CA GLN A 705 -11.53 -8.24 -45.77
C GLN A 705 -13.04 -8.04 -45.94
N MET A 706 -13.45 -7.14 -46.84
CA MET A 706 -14.88 -6.93 -47.14
C MET A 706 -15.54 -8.20 -47.71
N ASN A 707 -14.84 -8.95 -48.56
CA ASN A 707 -15.32 -10.22 -49.09
C ASN A 707 -15.44 -11.29 -48.00
N VAL A 708 -14.48 -11.37 -47.08
CA VAL A 708 -14.51 -12.29 -45.92
C VAL A 708 -15.66 -11.92 -44.99
N MET A 709 -15.89 -10.62 -44.73
CA MET A 709 -17.06 -10.16 -43.99
C MET A 709 -18.37 -10.64 -44.64
N ALA A 710 -18.50 -10.54 -45.96
CA ALA A 710 -19.71 -10.99 -46.64
C ALA A 710 -19.96 -12.49 -46.48
N MET A 711 -18.91 -13.31 -46.55
CA MET A 711 -18.99 -14.76 -46.36
C MET A 711 -19.31 -15.12 -44.90
N MET A 712 -18.60 -14.54 -43.93
CA MET A 712 -18.80 -14.80 -42.50
C MET A 712 -20.18 -14.35 -42.04
N ALA A 713 -20.62 -13.15 -42.42
CA ALA A 713 -21.96 -12.67 -42.06
C ALA A 713 -23.06 -13.55 -42.68
N SER A 714 -22.89 -13.99 -43.94
CA SER A 714 -23.85 -14.91 -44.57
C SER A 714 -23.94 -16.26 -43.85
N LYS A 715 -22.80 -16.78 -43.37
CA LYS A 715 -22.76 -18.00 -42.56
C LYS A 715 -23.34 -17.83 -41.16
N THR A 716 -23.02 -16.74 -40.49
CA THR A 716 -23.53 -16.44 -39.14
C THR A 716 -25.05 -16.28 -39.15
N THR A 717 -25.59 -15.61 -40.17
CA THR A 717 -27.04 -15.35 -40.30
C THR A 717 -27.81 -16.46 -41.02
N GLU A 718 -27.12 -17.49 -41.51
CA GLU A 718 -27.66 -18.52 -42.43
C GLU A 718 -28.50 -17.93 -43.57
N THR A 719 -28.08 -16.76 -44.07
CA THR A 719 -28.79 -15.96 -45.08
C THR A 719 -27.80 -15.58 -46.18
N ASN A 720 -28.23 -15.63 -47.44
CA ASN A 720 -27.41 -15.15 -48.55
C ASN A 720 -27.46 -13.61 -48.59
N LEU A 721 -26.34 -12.98 -48.21
CA LEU A 721 -26.20 -11.52 -48.10
C LEU A 721 -25.53 -10.87 -49.31
N VAL A 722 -25.37 -11.55 -50.45
CA VAL A 722 -24.74 -10.98 -51.66
C VAL A 722 -25.42 -9.65 -52.03
N SER A 723 -26.75 -9.65 -52.17
CA SER A 723 -27.53 -8.47 -52.53
C SER A 723 -27.42 -7.34 -51.50
N PHE A 724 -27.30 -7.67 -50.20
CA PHE A 724 -27.11 -6.69 -49.13
C PHE A 724 -25.75 -5.99 -49.22
N PHE A 725 -24.66 -6.74 -49.41
CA PHE A 725 -23.33 -6.17 -49.48
C PHE A 725 -23.10 -5.42 -50.81
N GLU A 726 -23.65 -5.88 -51.93
CA GLU A 726 -23.66 -5.13 -53.19
C GLU A 726 -24.43 -3.80 -53.06
N TYR A 727 -25.55 -3.80 -52.32
CA TYR A 727 -26.29 -2.57 -52.02
C TYR A 727 -25.40 -1.55 -51.30
N TRP A 728 -24.67 -1.99 -50.29
CA TRP A 728 -23.65 -1.21 -49.56
C TRP A 728 -22.34 -0.98 -50.33
N LYS A 729 -22.28 -1.31 -51.63
CA LYS A 729 -21.14 -1.08 -52.53
C LYS A 729 -19.86 -1.83 -52.16
N PHE A 730 -19.98 -2.98 -51.51
CA PHE A 730 -18.84 -3.87 -51.31
C PHE A 730 -18.36 -4.41 -52.67
N PRO A 731 -17.05 -4.43 -52.94
CA PRO A 731 -16.48 -4.96 -54.17
C PRO A 731 -16.41 -6.49 -54.09
N LEU A 732 -17.57 -7.15 -54.10
CA LEU A 732 -17.62 -8.61 -54.04
C LEU A 732 -17.01 -9.23 -55.30
N THR A 733 -16.10 -10.18 -55.10
CA THR A 733 -15.51 -10.96 -56.20
C THR A 733 -16.49 -12.04 -56.66
N GLN A 734 -16.35 -12.50 -57.91
CA GLN A 734 -17.16 -13.62 -58.39
C GLN A 734 -16.96 -14.88 -57.53
N VAL A 735 -15.73 -15.11 -57.04
CA VAL A 735 -15.43 -16.25 -56.15
C VAL A 735 -16.25 -16.15 -54.87
N THR A 736 -16.33 -14.96 -54.26
CA THR A 736 -17.12 -14.74 -53.06
C THR A 736 -18.62 -14.90 -53.31
N ILE A 737 -19.13 -14.36 -54.41
CA ILE A 737 -20.54 -14.52 -54.80
C ILE A 737 -20.88 -16.01 -55.00
N ASP A 738 -20.05 -16.74 -55.76
CA ASP A 738 -20.24 -18.18 -56.00
C ASP A 738 -20.18 -18.96 -54.68
N THR A 739 -19.22 -18.62 -53.80
CA THR A 739 -19.06 -19.26 -52.48
C THR A 739 -20.31 -19.07 -51.61
N ILE A 740 -20.84 -17.84 -51.52
CA ILE A 740 -22.06 -17.57 -50.73
C ILE A 740 -23.28 -18.27 -51.34
N ASN A 741 -23.41 -18.27 -52.67
CA ASN A 741 -24.49 -18.99 -53.35
C ASN A 741 -24.43 -20.50 -53.11
N ASP A 742 -23.22 -21.07 -53.07
CA ASP A 742 -22.99 -22.49 -52.81
C ASP A 742 -23.36 -22.92 -51.39
N TYR A 743 -23.45 -21.99 -50.42
CA TYR A 743 -24.00 -22.30 -49.09
C TYR A 743 -25.47 -22.73 -49.14
N GLY A 744 -26.21 -22.31 -50.17
CA GLY A 744 -27.61 -22.68 -50.35
C GLY A 744 -28.60 -21.98 -49.41
N PHE A 745 -28.17 -20.89 -48.78
CA PHE A 745 -29.01 -20.06 -47.91
C PHE A 745 -30.04 -19.24 -48.69
N PRO A 746 -31.21 -18.94 -48.09
CA PRO A 746 -32.20 -18.06 -48.71
C PRO A 746 -31.64 -16.64 -48.88
N GLU A 747 -31.94 -16.01 -50.02
CA GLU A 747 -31.54 -14.63 -50.30
C GLU A 747 -32.30 -13.63 -49.43
N LEU A 748 -31.60 -12.67 -48.84
CA LEU A 748 -32.22 -11.59 -48.08
C LEU A 748 -33.06 -10.70 -49.01
N GLN A 749 -34.31 -10.43 -48.63
CA GLN A 749 -35.24 -9.59 -49.38
C GLN A 749 -35.67 -8.40 -48.51
N GLU A 750 -36.17 -7.34 -49.16
CA GLU A 750 -36.79 -6.17 -48.50
C GLU A 750 -35.88 -5.43 -47.49
N PHE A 751 -34.56 -5.65 -47.54
CA PHE A 751 -33.60 -4.97 -46.68
C PHE A 751 -33.37 -3.50 -47.07
N ASP A 752 -33.92 -3.01 -48.18
CA ASP A 752 -33.78 -1.60 -48.60
C ASP A 752 -34.82 -0.67 -47.95
N GLN A 753 -35.57 -1.18 -46.97
CA GLN A 753 -36.54 -0.44 -46.16
C GLN A 753 -35.87 0.36 -45.03
N LEU A 754 -36.58 1.35 -44.49
CA LEU A 754 -36.10 2.10 -43.33
C LEU A 754 -36.20 1.27 -42.03
N PRO A 755 -35.39 1.58 -40.99
CA PRO A 755 -35.46 0.89 -39.70
C PRO A 755 -36.88 0.73 -39.15
N SER A 756 -37.72 1.76 -39.19
CA SER A 756 -39.11 1.66 -38.70
C SER A 756 -40.00 0.68 -39.47
N GLU A 757 -39.68 0.42 -40.73
CA GLU A 757 -40.35 -0.56 -41.58
C GLU A 757 -39.79 -1.97 -41.32
N LEU A 758 -38.47 -2.11 -41.21
CA LEU A 758 -37.78 -3.38 -40.94
C LEU A 758 -38.21 -4.01 -39.60
N VAL A 759 -38.38 -3.20 -38.55
CA VAL A 759 -38.82 -3.71 -37.25
C VAL A 759 -40.33 -3.92 -37.16
N SER A 760 -41.09 -3.50 -38.18
CA SER A 760 -42.55 -3.48 -38.14
C SER A 760 -43.12 -4.90 -38.09
N GLY A 761 -43.85 -5.21 -37.01
CA GLY A 761 -44.45 -6.53 -36.80
C GLY A 761 -43.53 -7.54 -36.12
N ASN A 762 -42.27 -7.18 -35.86
CA ASN A 762 -41.36 -7.96 -35.02
C ASN A 762 -41.58 -7.65 -33.53
N PRO A 763 -41.38 -8.62 -32.62
CA PRO A 763 -41.46 -8.39 -31.18
C PRO A 763 -40.31 -7.45 -30.74
N PRO A 764 -40.57 -6.45 -29.86
CA PRO A 764 -39.54 -5.55 -29.36
C PRO A 764 -38.35 -6.25 -28.69
N GLU A 765 -38.58 -7.44 -28.12
CA GLU A 765 -37.57 -8.26 -27.46
C GLU A 765 -36.44 -8.69 -28.41
N MET A 766 -36.69 -8.77 -29.73
CA MET A 766 -35.70 -9.03 -30.78
C MET A 766 -34.71 -7.86 -31.01
N TYR A 767 -34.78 -6.82 -30.18
CA TYR A 767 -33.91 -5.65 -30.28
C TYR A 767 -33.41 -5.22 -28.89
N ASP A 768 -33.61 -6.06 -27.87
CA ASP A 768 -33.14 -5.82 -26.50
C ASP A 768 -31.73 -6.39 -26.31
N MET A 769 -30.75 -5.51 -26.07
CA MET A 769 -29.34 -5.90 -25.98
C MET A 769 -28.95 -6.65 -24.67
N LYS A 770 -29.90 -7.10 -23.85
CA LYS A 770 -29.67 -7.93 -22.63
C LYS A 770 -29.78 -9.46 -22.84
N PHE A 771 -29.94 -9.90 -24.07
CA PHE A 771 -30.38 -11.25 -24.45
C PHE A 771 -29.62 -12.43 -23.83
#